data_AF-A0AA86T655-F1
#
_entry.id   AF-A0AA86T655-F1
#
_cell.length_a   1.000
_cell.length_b   1.000
_cell.length_c   1.000
_cell.angle_alpha   90.00
_cell.angle_beta   90.00
_cell.angle_gamma   90.00
#
_symmetry.space_group_name_H-M   'P 1'
#
loop_
_entity.id
_entity.type
_entity.pdbx_description
1 polymer ?
#
loop_
_entity_poly.entity_id
_entity_poly.type
_entity_poly.pdbx_seq_one_letter_code
_entity_poly.pdbx_strand_id
1 'polypeptide(L)'
;MAKTPVKYCGTLVKSNVSVYKQVDAFTELPFKGHPPAVCFLEQDEERNHHWLQAVAAEFNIAQTCLITLLTRSMTPLIPVFASDGLLLLLRTWMKEMLLLEYLRNKRDGLVVGQRKVKLCGHATLAAAHTLFSSGLVDTNIIEFVTLSGLLTAKRIPAVNISSTSNLQNGETEDGFYIELDFPADPVTDFNIDETSQVSGALSGASVIDIRRTQVADDILVVVASGVNVTEVKPQLDAIAKCPGRGIIVPAIAPPGSGFYFYSRFFCPKFGINETAGLSKDPACGTAHCSLASYWSKKLGKYDLNAYQASSRGEIFNIHLDEQNQRVLLRGKAVTVMEGLDNPSASCRVSSMAKKPVKYFVVDAFTDSAFKGNPAAVCLLEEEREETWMQSLATEFNLSETCYLTRIADSERSDYSFNGSSTDRFHLRWFTPATEVELCGHATLASAHVLFSCDLVKSNVIEFSTLSGVLTARKVPGINESGASDDGFFVELDFPADTVAEFNCADLSQISAALNGAHIIDVKRTTVQDNLLVELASGKVVVELQPDIGAIAKCPGGGILVTGVAPPDSGFDYYCRTFFPKYGINEDPITGSAQCALAPYWAKKLGKCHLSVYAASHRSGVVHVHFDEQRRRVVMRGNCHGWVCSGLNSYAVVTLHRTRDSEL
;
A
#
# COMPACT_ATOMS: atom_id res chain seq x y z
N MET A 1 41.08 -43.76 -58.07
CA MET A 1 41.90 -42.56 -58.27
C MET A 1 41.23 -41.67 -59.31
N ALA A 2 40.48 -40.66 -58.87
CA ALA A 2 40.04 -39.54 -59.70
C ALA A 2 39.42 -38.53 -58.74
N LYS A 3 40.15 -37.46 -58.44
CA LYS A 3 39.59 -36.24 -57.84
C LYS A 3 39.42 -35.27 -58.98
N THR A 4 38.17 -34.98 -59.33
CA THR A 4 37.84 -33.83 -60.19
C THR A 4 36.73 -33.03 -59.55
N PRO A 5 36.82 -31.69 -59.54
CA PRO A 5 35.91 -30.83 -58.80
C PRO A 5 35.05 -29.92 -59.72
N VAL A 6 34.25 -29.09 -59.04
CA VAL A 6 33.71 -27.76 -59.42
C VAL A 6 32.37 -27.66 -60.17
N LYS A 7 31.55 -26.73 -59.61
CA LYS A 7 30.31 -26.05 -60.02
C LYS A 7 29.00 -26.77 -59.68
N TYR A 8 27.92 -26.15 -59.20
CA TYR A 8 27.56 -24.93 -58.41
C TYR A 8 26.02 -24.79 -58.57
N CYS A 9 25.24 -24.67 -57.48
CA CYS A 9 24.04 -23.81 -57.35
C CYS A 9 23.57 -23.90 -55.88
N GLY A 10 23.79 -22.88 -55.03
CA GLY A 10 22.82 -21.83 -54.65
C GLY A 10 22.26 -22.17 -53.24
N THR A 11 22.33 -21.36 -52.18
CA THR A 11 22.20 -19.89 -52.06
C THR A 11 22.93 -19.40 -50.80
N LEU A 12 23.57 -18.23 -50.90
CA LEU A 12 24.52 -17.67 -49.94
C LEU A 12 23.89 -17.02 -48.69
N VAL A 13 24.52 -17.30 -47.56
CA VAL A 13 24.59 -16.48 -46.34
C VAL A 13 25.60 -15.33 -46.59
N LYS A 14 25.28 -14.11 -46.15
CA LYS A 14 26.26 -13.02 -46.00
C LYS A 14 26.01 -12.20 -44.72
N SER A 15 27.13 -11.85 -44.11
CA SER A 15 27.33 -11.15 -42.85
C SER A 15 27.77 -9.69 -43.05
N ASN A 16 27.64 -8.92 -41.96
CA ASN A 16 28.35 -7.70 -41.54
C ASN A 16 28.18 -6.38 -42.33
N VAL A 17 27.81 -5.28 -41.65
CA VAL A 17 28.70 -4.20 -41.14
C VAL A 17 27.86 -2.97 -40.69
N SER A 18 28.32 -2.38 -39.59
CA SER A 18 27.98 -1.16 -38.81
C SER A 18 27.71 0.17 -39.53
N VAL A 19 26.95 1.08 -38.90
CA VAL A 19 27.27 2.54 -38.79
C VAL A 19 26.65 3.17 -37.50
N TYR A 20 27.51 3.73 -36.63
CA TYR A 20 27.22 4.80 -35.67
C TYR A 20 27.32 6.17 -36.39
N LYS A 21 26.38 7.10 -36.18
CA LYS A 21 26.51 8.57 -36.41
C LYS A 21 25.39 9.27 -35.63
N GLN A 22 25.67 9.95 -34.51
CA GLN A 22 26.16 11.32 -34.34
C GLN A 22 25.04 12.38 -34.35
N VAL A 23 24.94 13.08 -33.22
CA VAL A 23 24.16 14.28 -32.94
C VAL A 23 24.67 15.43 -33.81
N ASP A 24 23.77 16.16 -34.50
CA ASP A 24 23.69 17.63 -34.51
C ASP A 24 22.66 18.17 -35.53
N ALA A 25 22.17 19.36 -35.21
CA ALA A 25 21.59 20.41 -36.07
C ALA A 25 20.05 20.52 -36.24
N PHE A 26 19.54 21.62 -35.64
CA PHE A 26 18.42 22.46 -36.05
C PHE A 26 18.15 22.49 -37.57
N THR A 27 16.87 22.43 -37.99
CA THR A 27 16.16 23.48 -38.78
C THR A 27 14.77 23.03 -39.26
N GLU A 28 13.78 23.89 -38.96
CA GLU A 28 12.56 24.27 -39.71
C GLU A 28 11.68 23.23 -40.45
N LEU A 29 10.41 23.13 -40.01
CA LEU A 29 9.25 22.67 -40.79
C LEU A 29 8.18 23.78 -40.84
N PRO A 30 7.62 24.15 -42.02
CA PRO A 30 6.43 25.00 -42.09
C PRO A 30 5.13 24.23 -42.37
N PHE A 31 4.07 24.68 -41.72
CA PHE A 31 2.66 24.27 -41.87
C PHE A 31 1.97 24.90 -43.12
N LYS A 32 0.99 24.18 -43.69
CA LYS A 32 -0.19 24.64 -44.46
C LYS A 32 -1.29 23.55 -44.31
N GLY A 33 -2.59 23.75 -44.08
CA GLY A 33 -3.47 24.88 -43.81
C GLY A 33 -4.96 24.40 -43.79
N HIS A 34 -5.75 24.84 -42.78
CA HIS A 34 -7.20 25.17 -42.66
C HIS A 34 -8.36 24.38 -43.35
N PRO A 35 -9.66 24.59 -42.98
CA PRO A 35 -10.34 24.74 -41.64
C PRO A 35 -11.70 23.95 -41.57
N PRO A 36 -12.60 24.09 -40.54
CA PRO A 36 -13.72 25.07 -40.67
C PRO A 36 -14.34 25.67 -39.36
N ALA A 37 -14.99 26.83 -39.58
CA ALA A 37 -16.23 27.41 -39.00
C ALA A 37 -16.41 27.69 -37.49
N VAL A 38 -16.73 28.96 -37.21
CA VAL A 38 -17.17 29.57 -35.94
C VAL A 38 -18.67 29.89 -36.01
N CYS A 39 -19.41 29.71 -34.91
CA CYS A 39 -20.68 30.38 -34.63
C CYS A 39 -20.69 30.96 -33.20
N PHE A 40 -21.29 32.14 -33.07
CA PHE A 40 -21.24 33.13 -31.98
C PHE A 40 -22.06 32.78 -30.73
N LEU A 41 -21.64 33.32 -29.57
CA LEU A 41 -22.53 33.70 -28.46
C LEU A 41 -22.03 35.01 -27.80
N GLU A 42 -22.94 35.97 -27.70
CA GLU A 42 -22.80 37.32 -27.12
C GLU A 42 -23.03 37.35 -25.60
N GLN A 43 -22.27 38.25 -24.95
CA GLN A 43 -22.57 39.13 -23.80
C GLN A 43 -23.11 38.59 -22.46
N ASP A 44 -22.33 38.85 -21.38
CA ASP A 44 -22.80 39.65 -20.23
C ASP A 44 -21.60 40.10 -19.35
N GLU A 45 -21.30 41.42 -19.28
CA GLU A 45 -20.07 41.99 -18.67
C GLU A 45 -20.19 42.44 -17.20
N GLU A 46 -21.37 42.44 -16.57
CA GLU A 46 -21.54 43.02 -15.23
C GLU A 46 -21.31 42.06 -14.03
N ARG A 47 -21.16 40.75 -14.23
CA ARG A 47 -20.89 39.80 -13.12
C ARG A 47 -19.44 39.74 -12.64
N ASN A 48 -18.49 40.30 -13.39
CA ASN A 48 -17.05 40.13 -13.10
C ASN A 48 -16.50 41.09 -12.03
N HIS A 49 -17.21 42.17 -11.68
CA HIS A 49 -16.70 43.17 -10.75
C HIS A 49 -16.83 42.77 -9.26
N HIS A 50 -17.89 42.05 -8.89
CA HIS A 50 -18.08 41.54 -7.52
C HIS A 50 -17.18 40.34 -7.19
N TRP A 51 -16.79 39.55 -8.20
CA TRP A 51 -15.92 38.38 -8.02
C TRP A 51 -14.46 38.78 -7.78
N LEU A 52 -13.97 39.84 -8.46
CA LEU A 52 -12.61 40.34 -8.30
C LEU A 52 -12.35 40.99 -6.92
N GLN A 53 -13.36 41.60 -6.29
CA GLN A 53 -13.22 42.16 -4.93
C GLN A 53 -13.23 41.08 -3.84
N ALA A 54 -13.94 39.96 -4.04
CA ALA A 54 -13.93 38.83 -3.10
C ALA A 54 -12.59 38.07 -3.14
N VAL A 55 -12.00 37.92 -4.33
CA VAL A 55 -10.68 37.29 -4.50
C VAL A 55 -9.56 38.17 -3.91
N ALA A 56 -9.65 39.50 -3.99
CA ALA A 56 -8.61 40.38 -3.46
C ALA A 56 -8.51 40.40 -1.91
N ALA A 57 -9.56 39.96 -1.19
CA ALA A 57 -9.58 39.92 0.27
C ALA A 57 -8.80 38.72 0.87
N GLU A 58 -8.47 37.70 0.07
CA GLU A 58 -7.78 36.47 0.53
C GLU A 58 -6.28 36.40 0.15
N PHE A 59 -5.73 37.40 -0.54
CA PHE A 59 -4.32 37.39 -0.97
C PHE A 59 -3.42 38.29 -0.10
N ASN A 60 -2.31 37.72 0.37
CA ASN A 60 -1.25 38.41 1.09
C ASN A 60 -0.51 39.38 0.12
N ILE A 61 -0.25 40.62 0.58
CA ILE A 61 0.15 41.81 -0.22
C ILE A 61 1.42 41.61 -1.09
N ALA A 62 2.23 40.58 -0.84
CA ALA A 62 3.47 40.31 -1.57
C ALA A 62 3.29 39.74 -3.00
N GLN A 63 2.19 39.02 -3.30
CA GLN A 63 1.99 38.38 -4.62
C GLN A 63 1.34 39.30 -5.66
N THR A 64 0.55 40.28 -5.25
CA THR A 64 -0.05 41.29 -6.16
C THR A 64 1.02 42.19 -6.80
N CYS A 65 2.14 42.42 -6.10
CA CYS A 65 3.29 43.14 -6.63
C CYS A 65 3.98 42.39 -7.79
N LEU A 66 4.03 41.05 -7.75
CA LEU A 66 4.70 40.24 -8.78
C LEU A 66 3.89 40.20 -10.09
N ILE A 67 2.56 40.15 -10.00
CA ILE A 67 1.65 40.18 -11.16
C ILE A 67 1.68 41.55 -11.85
N THR A 68 1.83 42.64 -11.08
CA THR A 68 1.94 44.01 -11.64
C THR A 68 3.31 44.27 -12.29
N LEU A 69 4.39 43.65 -11.76
CA LEU A 69 5.74 43.72 -12.33
C LEU A 69 5.89 42.90 -13.62
N LEU A 70 5.24 41.73 -13.72
CA LEU A 70 5.28 40.89 -14.92
C LEU A 70 4.41 41.46 -16.05
N THR A 71 3.31 42.15 -15.75
CA THR A 71 2.48 42.82 -16.76
C THR A 71 3.08 44.13 -17.28
N ARG A 72 3.86 44.86 -16.47
CA ARG A 72 4.58 46.09 -16.89
C ARG A 72 5.90 45.84 -17.64
N SER A 73 6.56 44.71 -17.41
CA SER A 73 7.88 44.42 -18.03
C SER A 73 7.80 43.83 -19.43
N MET A 74 6.63 43.34 -19.86
CA MET A 74 6.44 42.75 -21.20
C MET A 74 5.84 43.71 -22.24
N THR A 75 5.66 44.99 -21.93
CA THR A 75 5.00 45.94 -22.83
C THR A 75 5.87 46.57 -23.95
N PRO A 76 7.22 46.62 -23.92
CA PRO A 76 7.95 47.30 -25.00
C PRO A 76 8.61 46.40 -26.06
N LEU A 77 8.35 45.09 -26.13
CA LEU A 77 9.09 44.19 -27.04
C LEU A 77 8.25 43.37 -28.04
N ILE A 78 7.12 43.90 -28.53
CA ILE A 78 6.42 43.32 -29.68
C ILE A 78 5.96 44.42 -30.64
N PRO A 79 6.63 44.67 -31.77
CA PRO A 79 6.04 45.43 -32.86
C PRO A 79 5.23 44.49 -33.78
N VAL A 80 3.93 44.79 -33.84
CA VAL A 80 3.03 44.65 -35.02
C VAL A 80 2.64 43.22 -35.46
N PHE A 81 1.31 43.01 -35.49
CA PHE A 81 0.52 41.82 -35.88
C PHE A 81 0.43 40.66 -34.88
N ALA A 82 -0.39 40.81 -33.84
CA ALA A 82 -1.05 39.67 -33.20
C ALA A 82 -2.56 39.96 -33.12
N SER A 83 -3.36 39.16 -33.81
CA SER A 83 -4.81 39.18 -33.73
C SER A 83 -5.27 38.86 -32.31
N ASP A 84 -6.39 39.45 -31.87
CA ASP A 84 -6.96 39.28 -30.52
C ASP A 84 -7.14 37.80 -30.09
N GLY A 85 -7.20 36.88 -31.05
CA GLY A 85 -7.23 35.43 -30.81
C GLY A 85 -5.95 34.86 -30.19
N LEU A 86 -4.75 35.38 -30.51
CA LEU A 86 -3.49 34.87 -29.97
C LEU A 86 -3.32 35.26 -28.49
N LEU A 87 -3.76 36.47 -28.14
CA LEU A 87 -3.74 36.96 -26.76
C LEU A 87 -4.76 36.21 -25.88
N LEU A 88 -5.92 35.86 -26.45
CA LEU A 88 -6.93 35.04 -25.77
C LEU A 88 -6.43 33.61 -25.55
N LEU A 89 -5.81 32.98 -26.55
CA LEU A 89 -5.19 31.65 -26.43
C LEU A 89 -4.08 31.63 -25.38
N LEU A 90 -3.19 32.64 -25.35
CA LEU A 90 -2.15 32.77 -24.33
C LEU A 90 -2.73 32.94 -22.92
N ARG A 91 -3.81 33.71 -22.76
CA ARG A 91 -4.49 33.89 -21.47
C ARG A 91 -5.21 32.61 -21.01
N THR A 92 -5.84 31.88 -21.91
CA THR A 92 -6.50 30.59 -21.60
C THR A 92 -5.45 29.53 -21.26
N TRP A 93 -4.35 29.46 -22.01
CA TRP A 93 -3.24 28.55 -21.75
C TRP A 93 -2.52 28.85 -20.43
N MET A 94 -2.30 30.12 -20.08
CA MET A 94 -1.76 30.50 -18.76
C MET A 94 -2.73 30.18 -17.62
N LYS A 95 -4.05 30.34 -17.82
CA LYS A 95 -5.07 29.92 -16.84
C LYS A 95 -5.08 28.40 -16.64
N GLU A 96 -4.96 27.63 -17.71
CA GLU A 96 -4.87 26.16 -17.64
C GLU A 96 -3.56 25.70 -17.01
N MET A 97 -2.41 26.34 -17.29
CA MET A 97 -1.14 26.05 -16.63
C MET A 97 -1.18 26.36 -15.12
N LEU A 98 -1.74 27.51 -14.73
CA LEU A 98 -1.89 27.87 -13.32
C LEU A 98 -2.92 26.98 -12.60
N LEU A 99 -3.98 26.54 -13.30
CA LEU A 99 -4.93 25.57 -12.78
C LEU A 99 -4.30 24.18 -12.63
N LEU A 100 -3.47 23.75 -13.59
CA LEU A 100 -2.71 22.50 -13.52
C LEU A 100 -1.65 22.54 -12.41
N GLU A 101 -1.01 23.68 -12.19
CA GLU A 101 -0.03 23.88 -11.12
C GLU A 101 -0.71 24.01 -9.74
N TYR A 102 -1.90 24.61 -9.68
CA TYR A 102 -2.77 24.59 -8.49
C TYR A 102 -3.29 23.18 -8.19
N LEU A 103 -3.73 22.42 -9.20
CA LEU A 103 -4.16 21.03 -9.06
C LEU A 103 -2.99 20.12 -8.70
N ARG A 104 -1.78 20.37 -9.22
CA ARG A 104 -0.53 19.69 -8.84
C ARG A 104 -0.15 20.01 -7.39
N ASN A 105 -0.22 21.27 -6.96
CA ASN A 105 0.03 21.67 -5.58
C ASN A 105 -1.07 21.19 -4.61
N LYS A 106 -2.33 21.06 -5.05
CA LYS A 106 -3.40 20.40 -4.28
C LYS A 106 -3.21 18.88 -4.24
N ARG A 107 -2.66 18.26 -5.28
CA ARG A 107 -2.26 16.85 -5.28
C ARG A 107 -1.16 16.60 -4.26
N ASP A 108 -0.17 17.50 -4.19
CA ASP A 108 0.88 17.48 -3.16
C ASP A 108 0.34 17.82 -1.76
N GLY A 109 -0.77 18.56 -1.67
CA GLY A 109 -1.48 18.87 -0.43
C GLY A 109 -2.47 17.80 0.06
N LEU A 110 -2.89 16.86 -0.80
CA LEU A 110 -3.78 15.73 -0.45
C LEU A 110 -3.04 14.40 -0.24
N VAL A 111 -1.77 14.32 -0.63
CA VAL A 111 -0.89 13.23 -0.18
C VAL A 111 -0.54 13.55 1.28
N VAL A 112 -1.11 12.78 2.22
CA VAL A 112 -0.63 12.72 3.60
C VAL A 112 0.90 12.67 3.55
N GLY A 113 1.55 13.74 4.00
CA GLY A 113 2.94 14.05 3.66
C GLY A 113 3.87 12.86 3.88
N GLN A 114 4.25 12.18 2.79
CA GLN A 114 5.30 11.17 2.81
C GLN A 114 6.63 11.89 3.00
N ARG A 115 6.95 12.23 4.25
CA ARG A 115 8.30 12.63 4.65
C ARG A 115 9.20 11.41 4.46
N LYS A 116 10.21 11.53 3.59
CA LYS A 116 11.23 10.48 3.44
C LYS A 116 11.88 10.21 4.80
N VAL A 117 11.80 8.97 5.27
CA VAL A 117 12.52 8.52 6.46
C VAL A 117 14.00 8.51 6.11
N LYS A 118 14.80 9.35 6.78
CA LYS A 118 16.22 9.50 6.43
C LYS A 118 17.07 8.28 6.86
N LEU A 119 16.65 7.61 7.94
CA LEU A 119 17.34 6.47 8.55
C LEU A 119 16.33 5.56 9.26
N CYS A 120 16.39 4.25 9.02
CA CYS A 120 15.54 3.26 9.69
C CYS A 120 16.34 2.00 10.03
N GLY A 121 16.49 1.71 11.33
CA GLY A 121 17.28 0.58 11.79
C GLY A 121 16.63 -0.78 11.53
N HIS A 122 15.33 -0.95 11.83
CA HIS A 122 14.67 -2.24 11.61
C HIS A 122 14.65 -2.63 10.11
N ALA A 123 14.44 -1.67 9.20
CA ALA A 123 14.40 -1.94 7.77
C ALA A 123 15.79 -2.29 7.22
N THR A 124 16.84 -1.61 7.71
CA THR A 124 18.22 -1.95 7.37
C THR A 124 18.59 -3.33 7.90
N LEU A 125 18.18 -3.66 9.14
CA LEU A 125 18.45 -4.95 9.75
C LEU A 125 17.80 -6.09 8.94
N ALA A 126 16.54 -5.89 8.51
CA ALA A 126 15.84 -6.84 7.64
C ALA A 126 16.52 -6.98 6.27
N ALA A 127 16.88 -5.87 5.61
CA ALA A 127 17.59 -5.89 4.33
C ALA A 127 18.96 -6.60 4.43
N ALA A 128 19.72 -6.32 5.48
CA ALA A 128 20.99 -6.99 5.75
C ALA A 128 20.80 -8.49 5.98
N HIS A 129 19.77 -8.90 6.73
CA HIS A 129 19.43 -10.30 6.91
C HIS A 129 19.16 -10.99 5.58
N THR A 130 18.35 -10.39 4.71
CA THR A 130 18.07 -10.94 3.38
C THR A 130 19.34 -11.08 2.54
N LEU A 131 20.20 -10.05 2.49
CA LEU A 131 21.45 -10.12 1.73
C LEU A 131 22.39 -11.21 2.27
N PHE A 132 22.59 -11.24 3.59
CA PHE A 132 23.42 -12.23 4.26
C PHE A 132 22.89 -13.67 4.09
N SER A 133 21.57 -13.86 4.12
CA SER A 133 20.94 -15.19 4.02
C SER A 133 20.74 -15.67 2.58
N SER A 134 20.66 -14.77 1.60
CA SER A 134 20.45 -15.11 0.18
C SER A 134 21.72 -15.57 -0.55
N GLY A 135 22.89 -15.36 0.05
CA GLY A 135 24.18 -15.62 -0.63
C GLY A 135 24.52 -14.59 -1.70
N LEU A 136 23.79 -13.46 -1.78
CA LEU A 136 24.12 -12.35 -2.68
C LEU A 136 25.38 -11.58 -2.26
N VAL A 137 25.82 -11.78 -1.01
CA VAL A 137 27.06 -11.21 -0.48
C VAL A 137 27.91 -12.29 0.16
N ASP A 138 29.21 -12.29 -0.18
CA ASP A 138 30.20 -13.21 0.40
C ASP A 138 30.93 -12.61 1.61
N THR A 139 30.60 -11.37 1.99
CA THR A 139 31.23 -10.64 3.09
C THR A 139 30.38 -10.68 4.35
N ASN A 140 31.01 -10.50 5.52
CA ASN A 140 30.31 -10.31 6.79
C ASN A 140 29.95 -8.85 7.08
N ILE A 141 30.18 -7.94 6.13
CA ILE A 141 29.94 -6.50 6.27
C ILE A 141 29.27 -6.00 4.99
N ILE A 142 28.17 -5.26 5.16
CA ILE A 142 27.43 -4.57 4.10
C ILE A 142 27.39 -3.09 4.46
N GLU A 143 27.61 -2.22 3.48
CA GLU A 143 27.43 -0.78 3.62
C GLU A 143 26.23 -0.32 2.80
N PHE A 144 25.24 0.27 3.46
CA PHE A 144 24.04 0.82 2.84
C PHE A 144 24.20 2.32 2.64
N VAL A 145 24.00 2.79 1.42
CA VAL A 145 23.93 4.23 1.13
C VAL A 145 22.50 4.70 1.41
N THR A 146 22.33 5.50 2.45
CA THR A 146 21.04 6.06 2.88
C THR A 146 20.99 7.57 2.71
N LEU A 147 19.81 8.19 2.85
CA LEU A 147 19.67 9.65 2.85
C LEU A 147 20.39 10.31 4.05
N SER A 148 20.68 9.56 5.11
CA SER A 148 21.46 9.98 6.26
C SER A 148 22.96 9.69 6.12
N GLY A 149 23.42 9.14 4.99
CA GLY A 149 24.79 8.72 4.76
C GLY A 149 24.98 7.21 4.78
N LEU A 150 26.22 6.78 5.02
CA LEU A 150 26.60 5.36 5.02
C LEU A 150 26.17 4.70 6.33
N LEU A 151 25.49 3.56 6.23
CA LEU A 151 25.12 2.74 7.38
C LEU A 151 25.73 1.34 7.20
N THR A 152 26.52 0.90 8.17
CA THR A 152 27.20 -0.39 8.11
C THR A 152 26.41 -1.44 8.89
N ALA A 153 26.18 -2.59 8.25
CA ALA A 153 25.62 -3.78 8.85
C ALA A 153 26.67 -4.90 8.87
N LYS A 154 26.93 -5.47 10.05
CA LYS A 154 27.92 -6.53 10.24
C LYS A 154 27.25 -7.80 10.75
N ARG A 155 27.47 -8.90 10.05
CA ARG A 155 27.13 -10.25 10.52
C ARG A 155 28.09 -10.62 11.64
N ILE A 156 27.53 -10.92 12.81
CA ILE A 156 28.28 -11.40 13.97
C ILE A 156 27.78 -12.79 14.39
N PRO A 157 28.66 -13.67 14.89
CA PRO A 157 28.24 -14.96 15.43
C PRO A 157 27.21 -14.79 16.54
N ALA A 158 26.37 -15.80 16.76
CA ALA A 158 25.52 -15.85 17.93
C ALA A 158 26.36 -15.63 19.19
N VAL A 159 26.16 -14.49 19.87
CA VAL A 159 26.80 -14.24 21.15
C VAL A 159 26.27 -15.30 22.11
N ASN A 160 27.16 -16.05 22.76
CA ASN A 160 26.82 -16.92 23.89
C ASN A 160 26.36 -16.04 25.06
N ILE A 161 25.09 -15.61 25.03
CA ILE A 161 24.47 -14.95 26.17
C ILE A 161 24.07 -16.07 27.13
N SER A 162 25.04 -16.57 27.89
CA SER A 162 24.76 -17.38 29.07
C SER A 162 23.96 -16.51 30.04
N SER A 163 22.75 -16.96 30.41
CA SER A 163 21.84 -16.46 31.45
C SER A 163 20.60 -15.65 31.03
N THR A 164 19.74 -16.23 30.19
CA THR A 164 18.26 -16.10 30.36
C THR A 164 17.57 -17.31 29.71
N SER A 165 17.52 -18.41 30.47
CA SER A 165 16.60 -19.52 30.20
C SER A 165 15.18 -19.08 30.54
N ASN A 166 14.31 -18.95 29.54
CA ASN A 166 12.91 -19.41 29.53
C ASN A 166 12.18 -18.88 28.29
N LEU A 167 12.52 -19.42 27.11
CA LEU A 167 11.58 -19.57 26.00
C LEU A 167 11.75 -21.01 25.51
N GLN A 168 10.88 -21.89 26.01
CA GLN A 168 10.75 -23.26 25.53
C GLN A 168 10.17 -23.25 24.12
N ASN A 169 11.00 -23.55 23.12
CA ASN A 169 10.93 -24.81 22.39
C ASN A 169 12.10 -24.87 21.43
N GLY A 170 12.79 -26.00 21.46
CA GLY A 170 14.10 -26.19 20.85
C GLY A 170 14.09 -26.06 19.34
N GLU A 171 15.15 -25.46 18.83
CA GLU A 171 16.06 -26.02 17.81
C GLU A 171 17.22 -25.02 17.69
N THR A 172 18.45 -25.51 17.76
CA THR A 172 19.65 -24.73 17.47
C THR A 172 19.68 -24.45 15.98
N GLU A 173 19.01 -23.38 15.54
CA GLU A 173 19.13 -22.86 14.18
C GLU A 173 20.46 -22.12 14.02
N ASP A 174 21.07 -22.22 12.84
CA ASP A 174 22.22 -21.45 12.35
C ASP A 174 21.93 -19.93 12.36
N GLY A 175 21.81 -19.35 13.55
CA GLY A 175 21.44 -17.96 13.75
C GLY A 175 22.67 -17.06 13.88
N PHE A 176 22.73 -16.01 13.07
CA PHE A 176 23.65 -14.89 13.26
C PHE A 176 22.92 -13.66 13.80
N TYR A 177 23.64 -12.77 14.48
CA TYR A 177 23.14 -11.43 14.78
C TYR A 177 23.64 -10.46 13.72
N ILE A 178 22.92 -9.35 13.59
CA ILE A 178 23.31 -8.23 12.74
C ILE A 178 23.57 -7.05 13.67
N GLU A 179 24.78 -6.52 13.60
CA GLU A 179 25.21 -5.28 14.26
C GLU A 179 25.05 -4.13 13.28
N LEU A 180 24.28 -3.12 13.66
CA LEU A 180 24.13 -1.86 12.94
C LEU A 180 24.83 -0.74 13.70
N ASP A 181 25.57 0.10 12.99
CA ASP A 181 26.35 1.18 13.57
C ASP A 181 25.67 2.55 13.39
N PHE A 182 25.14 3.11 14.49
CA PHE A 182 24.41 4.37 14.52
C PHE A 182 25.19 5.49 15.22
N PRO A 183 24.95 6.77 14.87
CA PRO A 183 25.43 7.87 15.70
C PRO A 183 24.73 7.85 17.06
N ALA A 184 25.48 8.12 18.12
CA ALA A 184 24.90 8.36 19.44
C ALA A 184 24.02 9.62 19.41
N ASP A 185 22.94 9.62 20.20
CA ASP A 185 22.07 10.80 20.40
C ASP A 185 22.15 11.23 21.87
N PRO A 186 23.05 12.16 22.23
CA PRO A 186 23.14 12.63 23.60
C PRO A 186 21.84 13.30 24.07
N VAL A 187 21.62 13.27 25.39
CA VAL A 187 20.46 13.92 26.01
C VAL A 187 20.85 15.18 26.77
N THR A 188 19.99 16.19 26.75
CA THR A 188 20.14 17.46 27.49
C THR A 188 19.05 17.65 28.53
N ASP A 189 19.23 18.64 29.40
CA ASP A 189 18.16 19.11 30.28
C ASP A 189 16.92 19.55 29.49
N PHE A 190 15.74 19.34 30.08
CA PHE A 190 14.45 19.73 29.52
C PHE A 190 13.94 21.00 30.20
N ASN A 191 13.19 21.83 29.46
CA ASN A 191 12.66 23.08 30.01
C ASN A 191 11.56 22.80 31.05
N ILE A 192 11.68 23.39 32.24
CA ILE A 192 10.76 23.17 33.36
C ILE A 192 9.34 23.67 33.06
N ASP A 193 9.19 24.72 32.25
CA ASP A 193 7.88 25.31 31.90
C ASP A 193 6.99 24.36 31.08
N GLU A 194 7.60 23.42 30.34
CA GLU A 194 6.91 22.45 29.49
C GLU A 194 6.61 21.12 30.20
N THR A 195 7.09 20.94 31.44
CA THR A 195 7.04 19.67 32.19
C THR A 195 5.62 19.24 32.56
N SER A 196 4.74 20.21 32.87
CA SER A 196 3.35 19.95 33.25
C SER A 196 2.53 19.34 32.09
N GLN A 197 2.78 19.82 30.86
CA GLN A 197 2.11 19.33 29.65
C GLN A 197 2.50 17.88 29.33
N VAL A 198 3.78 17.55 29.47
CA VAL A 198 4.32 16.19 29.21
C VAL A 198 3.79 15.19 30.24
N SER A 199 3.76 15.56 31.52
CA SER A 199 3.31 14.68 32.61
C SER A 199 1.81 14.34 32.50
N GLY A 200 0.99 15.31 32.07
CA GLY A 200 -0.43 15.08 31.79
C GLY A 200 -0.67 14.11 30.63
N ALA A 201 0.23 14.07 29.65
CA ALA A 201 0.11 13.20 28.48
C ALA A 201 0.33 11.71 28.80
N LEU A 202 0.97 11.38 29.93
CA LEU A 202 1.22 10.00 30.37
C LEU A 202 0.28 9.54 31.50
N SER A 203 -0.89 10.16 31.63
CA SER A 203 -1.94 9.79 32.59
C SER A 203 -1.46 9.71 34.05
N GLY A 204 -0.53 10.59 34.46
CA GLY A 204 -0.06 10.67 35.85
C GLY A 204 1.00 9.63 36.23
N ALA A 205 1.74 9.07 35.26
CA ALA A 205 2.89 8.22 35.54
C ALA A 205 3.89 8.91 36.50
N SER A 206 4.50 8.14 37.41
CA SER A 206 5.49 8.64 38.37
C SER A 206 6.80 9.00 37.66
N VAL A 207 6.91 10.24 37.21
CA VAL A 207 8.09 10.78 36.51
C VAL A 207 9.22 11.05 37.51
N ILE A 208 10.43 10.58 37.17
CA ILE A 208 11.67 10.77 37.92
C ILE A 208 12.58 11.82 37.26
N ASP A 209 12.68 11.81 35.94
CA ASP A 209 13.56 12.72 35.18
C ASP A 209 12.93 12.99 33.81
N ILE A 210 13.17 14.19 33.28
CA ILE A 210 12.77 14.56 31.92
C ILE A 210 13.97 15.14 31.20
N ARG A 211 14.26 14.58 30.02
CA ARG A 211 15.36 14.98 29.14
C ARG A 211 14.85 15.23 27.74
N ARG A 212 15.68 15.89 26.94
CA ARG A 212 15.47 16.05 25.49
C ARG A 212 16.61 15.40 24.73
N THR A 213 16.33 14.68 23.65
CA THR A 213 17.38 14.18 22.76
C THR A 213 17.86 15.29 21.84
N GLN A 214 19.16 15.33 21.52
CA GLN A 214 19.75 16.40 20.74
C GLN A 214 19.49 16.26 19.24
N VAL A 215 19.50 15.03 18.73
CA VAL A 215 19.43 14.73 17.30
C VAL A 215 18.00 14.45 16.86
N ALA A 216 17.31 13.53 17.54
CA ALA A 216 15.94 13.13 17.16
C ALA A 216 14.86 14.12 17.64
N ASP A 217 15.21 15.02 18.56
CA ASP A 217 14.28 15.97 19.20
C ASP A 217 13.12 15.28 19.94
N ASP A 218 13.37 14.10 20.53
CA ASP A 218 12.40 13.37 21.34
C ASP A 218 12.47 13.80 22.82
N ILE A 219 11.34 13.68 23.54
CA ILE A 219 11.27 13.89 24.98
C ILE A 219 11.46 12.55 25.68
N LEU A 220 12.46 12.43 26.54
CA LEU A 220 12.73 11.24 27.33
C LEU A 220 12.18 11.43 28.74
N VAL A 221 11.14 10.67 29.10
CA VAL A 221 10.41 10.77 30.37
C VAL A 221 10.66 9.52 31.20
N VAL A 222 11.63 9.62 32.12
CA VAL A 222 12.06 8.48 32.95
C VAL A 222 11.01 8.25 34.04
N VAL A 223 10.48 7.04 34.13
CA VAL A 223 9.48 6.67 35.14
C VAL A 223 10.06 5.78 36.23
N ALA A 224 9.29 5.58 37.30
CA ALA A 224 9.79 4.97 38.53
C ALA A 224 10.28 3.51 38.41
N SER A 225 9.68 2.72 37.53
CA SER A 225 10.05 1.31 37.37
C SER A 225 9.69 0.79 35.98
N GLY A 226 10.31 -0.31 35.56
CA GLY A 226 9.94 -1.01 34.32
C GLY A 226 8.47 -1.49 34.32
N VAL A 227 7.87 -1.73 35.48
CA VAL A 227 6.42 -2.01 35.59
C VAL A 227 5.60 -0.78 35.17
N ASN A 228 6.01 0.42 35.59
CA ASN A 228 5.35 1.66 35.14
C ASN A 228 5.52 1.89 33.64
N VAL A 229 6.63 1.44 33.04
CA VAL A 229 6.80 1.46 31.58
C VAL A 229 5.74 0.56 30.93
N THR A 230 5.60 -0.70 31.36
CA THR A 230 4.62 -1.63 30.78
C THR A 230 3.17 -1.17 30.96
N GLU A 231 2.86 -0.50 32.07
CA GLU A 231 1.49 -0.10 32.42
C GLU A 231 1.09 1.30 31.93
N VAL A 232 2.03 2.08 31.35
CA VAL A 232 1.73 3.46 30.93
C VAL A 232 0.59 3.49 29.91
N LYS A 233 -0.39 4.35 30.17
CA LYS A 233 -1.53 4.61 29.27
C LYS A 233 -1.36 6.00 28.64
N PRO A 234 -0.76 6.09 27.45
CA PRO A 234 -0.51 7.38 26.81
C PRO A 234 -1.80 8.01 26.30
N GLN A 235 -1.95 9.33 26.51
CA GLN A 235 -3.00 10.14 25.88
C GLN A 235 -2.47 10.64 24.53
N LEU A 236 -2.68 9.88 23.45
CA LEU A 236 -2.04 10.16 22.14
C LEU A 236 -2.34 11.58 21.61
N ASP A 237 -3.55 12.09 21.80
CA ASP A 237 -3.92 13.46 21.41
C ASP A 237 -3.17 14.53 22.21
N ALA A 238 -2.82 14.23 23.48
CA ALA A 238 -2.01 15.11 24.31
C ALA A 238 -0.53 15.03 23.89
N ILE A 239 -0.02 13.83 23.62
CA ILE A 239 1.36 13.63 23.11
C ILE A 239 1.54 14.34 21.77
N ALA A 240 0.55 14.31 20.89
CA ALA A 240 0.59 15.03 19.61
C ALA A 240 0.75 16.55 19.77
N LYS A 241 0.35 17.10 20.93
CA LYS A 241 0.49 18.53 21.27
C LYS A 241 1.78 18.84 22.01
N CYS A 242 2.49 17.85 22.56
CA CYS A 242 3.77 18.04 23.23
C CYS A 242 4.84 18.60 22.27
N PRO A 243 5.87 19.30 22.78
CA PRO A 243 7.00 19.72 21.97
C PRO A 243 7.80 18.51 21.45
N GLY A 244 8.70 18.74 20.50
CA GLY A 244 9.55 17.68 19.95
C GLY A 244 8.85 16.72 18.99
N ARG A 245 9.54 15.63 18.65
CA ARG A 245 9.10 14.60 17.70
C ARG A 245 8.16 13.58 18.34
N GLY A 246 8.56 12.98 19.46
CA GLY A 246 7.81 11.98 20.21
C GLY A 246 8.25 11.89 21.68
N ILE A 247 7.69 10.92 22.40
CA ILE A 247 8.01 10.65 23.81
C ILE A 247 8.60 9.24 23.95
N ILE A 248 9.75 9.14 24.58
CA ILE A 248 10.39 7.88 25.01
C ILE A 248 10.14 7.74 26.51
N VAL A 249 9.61 6.59 26.94
CA VAL A 249 9.32 6.30 28.35
C VAL A 249 10.22 5.15 28.84
N PRO A 250 11.38 5.43 29.45
CA PRO A 250 12.23 4.38 29.99
C PRO A 250 12.20 4.28 31.51
N ALA A 251 12.60 3.12 32.03
CA ALA A 251 12.91 2.92 33.44
C ALA A 251 13.82 1.71 33.65
N ILE A 252 14.44 1.62 34.82
CA ILE A 252 15.19 0.42 35.23
C ILE A 252 14.25 -0.79 35.17
N ALA A 253 14.75 -1.86 34.56
CA ALA A 253 14.00 -3.09 34.42
C ALA A 253 13.82 -3.76 35.80
N PRO A 254 12.73 -4.51 36.02
CA PRO A 254 12.52 -5.23 37.27
C PRO A 254 13.68 -6.20 37.56
N PRO A 255 14.10 -6.39 38.83
CA PRO A 255 15.10 -7.38 39.19
C PRO A 255 14.72 -8.78 38.68
N GLY A 256 15.69 -9.52 38.14
CA GLY A 256 15.46 -10.86 37.60
C GLY A 256 14.86 -10.92 36.19
N SER A 257 14.56 -9.78 35.57
CA SER A 257 14.06 -9.72 34.18
C SER A 257 15.10 -10.10 33.11
N GLY A 258 16.40 -10.03 33.45
CA GLY A 258 17.49 -10.23 32.48
C GLY A 258 17.84 -8.99 31.64
N PHE A 259 17.11 -7.88 31.81
CA PHE A 259 17.34 -6.61 31.11
C PHE A 259 17.84 -5.54 32.08
N TYR A 260 18.50 -4.50 31.54
CA TYR A 260 18.92 -3.34 32.34
C TYR A 260 17.83 -2.27 32.45
N PHE A 261 17.11 -2.03 31.36
CA PHE A 261 16.02 -1.07 31.33
C PHE A 261 14.91 -1.53 30.39
N TYR A 262 13.69 -1.08 30.69
CA TYR A 262 12.54 -1.16 29.80
C TYR A 262 12.32 0.19 29.13
N SER A 263 11.79 0.18 27.91
CA SER A 263 11.43 1.38 27.16
C SER A 263 10.10 1.23 26.44
N ARG A 264 9.45 2.36 26.13
CA ARG A 264 8.33 2.48 25.18
C ARG A 264 8.49 3.77 24.39
N PHE A 265 7.92 3.84 23.19
CA PHE A 265 8.05 5.01 22.30
C PHE A 265 6.72 5.39 21.66
N PHE A 266 6.38 6.68 21.74
CA PHE A 266 5.12 7.23 21.23
C PHE A 266 5.38 8.45 20.36
N CYS A 267 4.96 8.41 19.09
CA CYS A 267 5.20 9.49 18.14
C CYS A 267 3.96 9.73 17.23
N PRO A 268 2.83 10.15 17.83
CA PRO A 268 1.55 10.29 17.13
C PRO A 268 1.58 11.33 16.00
N LYS A 269 2.47 12.32 16.05
CA LYS A 269 2.68 13.31 14.98
C LYS A 269 3.06 12.69 13.64
N PHE A 270 3.63 11.49 13.66
CA PHE A 270 4.04 10.74 12.48
C PHE A 270 3.20 9.46 12.31
N GLY A 271 2.11 9.32 13.05
CA GLY A 271 1.29 8.11 13.08
C GLY A 271 1.95 6.91 13.78
N ILE A 272 3.18 7.06 14.28
CA ILE A 272 3.95 5.97 14.89
C ILE A 272 3.50 5.81 16.34
N ASN A 273 2.60 4.87 16.60
CA ASN A 273 2.08 4.56 17.93
C ASN A 273 2.05 3.04 18.16
N GLU A 274 2.15 2.62 19.42
CA GLU A 274 2.10 1.19 19.80
C GLU A 274 0.66 0.64 19.81
N THR A 275 -0.35 1.50 20.02
CA THR A 275 -1.75 1.12 20.18
C THR A 275 -2.62 1.73 19.07
N ALA A 276 -2.89 0.93 18.03
CA ALA A 276 -3.78 1.16 16.88
C ALA A 276 -3.30 2.14 15.78
N GLY A 277 -3.50 1.75 14.51
CA GLY A 277 -3.23 2.55 13.30
C GLY A 277 -2.37 1.85 12.22
N LEU A 278 -2.23 2.52 11.06
CA LEU A 278 -1.52 2.07 9.85
C LEU A 278 0.03 2.04 9.98
N SER A 279 0.62 2.63 11.03
CA SER A 279 2.08 2.62 11.25
C SER A 279 2.41 2.29 12.70
N LYS A 280 2.75 1.01 12.93
CA LYS A 280 3.32 0.54 14.20
C LYS A 280 4.83 0.45 14.02
N ASP A 281 5.62 1.13 14.85
CA ASP A 281 7.06 0.85 14.99
C ASP A 281 7.29 0.23 16.37
N PRO A 282 7.15 -1.09 16.49
CA PRO A 282 7.31 -1.75 17.76
C PRO A 282 8.81 -1.83 18.14
N ALA A 283 9.74 -1.49 17.23
CA ALA A 283 11.19 -1.58 17.41
C ALA A 283 11.93 -0.26 17.06
N CYS A 284 11.91 0.73 17.97
CA CYS A 284 12.47 2.05 17.67
C CYS A 284 13.99 2.12 17.95
N GLY A 285 14.82 1.83 16.95
CA GLY A 285 16.28 1.94 17.06
C GLY A 285 16.79 3.35 17.39
N THR A 286 16.12 4.40 16.88
CA THR A 286 16.52 5.79 17.16
C THR A 286 16.36 6.16 18.63
N ALA A 287 15.31 5.68 19.30
CA ALA A 287 15.14 5.89 20.73
C ALA A 287 16.31 5.24 21.51
N HIS A 288 16.75 4.05 21.08
CA HIS A 288 17.84 3.32 21.71
C HIS A 288 19.22 3.95 21.53
N CYS A 289 19.42 4.78 20.50
CA CYS A 289 20.64 5.60 20.36
C CYS A 289 20.75 6.66 21.48
N SER A 290 19.61 7.19 21.95
CA SER A 290 19.56 8.12 23.08
C SER A 290 19.58 7.41 24.43
N LEU A 291 18.88 6.27 24.54
CA LEU A 291 18.83 5.47 25.76
C LEU A 291 20.19 4.87 26.10
N ALA A 292 21.00 4.51 25.10
CA ALA A 292 22.39 4.10 25.30
C ALA A 292 23.16 5.19 26.06
N SER A 293 23.17 6.42 25.53
CA SER A 293 23.86 7.56 26.13
C SER A 293 23.38 7.90 27.55
N TYR A 294 22.07 7.81 27.79
CA TYR A 294 21.48 8.10 29.10
C TYR A 294 21.80 7.00 30.13
N TRP A 295 21.49 5.74 29.81
CA TRP A 295 21.63 4.63 30.75
C TRP A 295 23.06 4.21 30.96
N SER A 296 23.95 4.32 29.97
CA SER A 296 25.37 4.01 30.16
C SER A 296 26.01 4.88 31.24
N LYS A 297 25.68 6.18 31.27
CA LYS A 297 26.14 7.11 32.31
C LYS A 297 25.54 6.81 33.69
N LYS A 298 24.26 6.44 33.74
CA LYS A 298 23.56 6.12 35.00
C LYS A 298 23.98 4.78 35.60
N LEU A 299 24.27 3.78 34.76
CA LEU A 299 24.60 2.41 35.17
C LEU A 299 26.10 2.12 35.21
N GLY A 300 26.93 2.98 34.63
CA GLY A 300 28.38 2.75 34.49
C GLY A 300 28.70 1.55 33.58
N LYS A 301 27.89 1.33 32.53
CA LYS A 301 27.99 0.17 31.62
C LYS A 301 27.86 0.60 30.17
N TYR A 302 28.69 0.04 29.29
CA TYR A 302 28.65 0.34 27.85
C TYR A 302 27.85 -0.70 27.05
N ASP A 303 27.84 -1.97 27.51
CA ASP A 303 27.00 -3.03 26.95
C ASP A 303 25.70 -3.16 27.74
N LEU A 304 24.56 -2.94 27.05
CA LEU A 304 23.23 -2.93 27.63
C LEU A 304 22.28 -3.84 26.85
N ASN A 305 21.63 -4.78 27.55
CA ASN A 305 20.42 -5.44 27.08
C ASN A 305 19.18 -4.67 27.54
N ALA A 306 18.33 -4.30 26.59
CA ALA A 306 17.11 -3.55 26.82
C ALA A 306 15.89 -4.26 26.25
N TYR A 307 14.73 -4.00 26.85
CA TYR A 307 13.44 -4.51 26.39
C TYR A 307 12.52 -3.34 26.05
N GLN A 308 12.10 -3.24 24.78
CA GLN A 308 11.04 -2.30 24.41
C GLN A 308 9.69 -2.99 24.60
N ALA A 309 8.92 -2.51 25.57
CA ALA A 309 7.65 -3.08 25.99
C ALA A 309 6.49 -2.69 25.06
N SER A 310 6.66 -2.95 23.76
CA SER A 310 5.59 -2.88 22.77
C SER A 310 4.68 -4.12 22.87
N SER A 311 3.62 -4.19 22.07
CA SER A 311 2.80 -5.40 21.95
C SER A 311 3.54 -6.62 21.40
N ARG A 312 4.66 -6.42 20.70
CA ARG A 312 5.49 -7.50 20.11
C ARG A 312 6.71 -7.85 20.96
N GLY A 313 7.15 -6.95 21.85
CA GLY A 313 8.17 -7.23 22.86
C GLY A 313 9.57 -7.41 22.29
N GLU A 314 10.26 -6.31 22.04
CA GLU A 314 11.54 -6.29 21.34
C GLU A 314 12.73 -6.27 22.28
N ILE A 315 13.80 -6.96 21.88
CA ILE A 315 15.06 -7.01 22.61
C ILE A 315 16.13 -6.26 21.82
N PHE A 316 16.80 -5.32 22.49
CA PHE A 316 17.94 -4.60 21.95
C PHE A 316 19.20 -5.00 22.71
N ASN A 317 20.22 -5.49 22.01
CA ASN A 317 21.58 -5.54 22.54
C ASN A 317 22.35 -4.32 22.03
N ILE A 318 22.86 -3.52 22.95
CA ILE A 318 23.34 -2.17 22.70
C ILE A 318 24.78 -2.10 23.19
N HIS A 319 25.68 -1.53 22.39
CA HIS A 319 27.01 -1.13 22.82
C HIS A 319 27.21 0.36 22.54
N LEU A 320 27.53 1.15 23.57
CA LEU A 320 27.90 2.55 23.42
C LEU A 320 29.42 2.68 23.27
N ASP A 321 29.87 3.15 22.11
CA ASP A 321 31.23 3.61 21.88
C ASP A 321 31.28 5.12 22.11
N GLU A 322 31.59 5.51 23.36
CA GLU A 322 31.66 6.91 23.75
C GLU A 322 32.82 7.66 23.06
N GLN A 323 33.91 6.97 22.70
CA GLN A 323 35.08 7.61 22.09
C GLN A 323 34.75 8.10 20.68
N ASN A 324 34.02 7.29 19.91
CA ASN A 324 33.63 7.61 18.55
C ASN A 324 32.22 8.22 18.43
N GLN A 325 31.51 8.39 19.55
CA GLN A 325 30.11 8.84 19.59
C GLN A 325 29.20 7.96 18.74
N ARG A 326 29.33 6.63 18.89
CA ARG A 326 28.58 5.62 18.15
C ARG A 326 27.81 4.70 19.07
N VAL A 327 26.69 4.17 18.58
CA VAL A 327 25.87 3.16 19.24
C VAL A 327 25.73 1.98 18.28
N LEU A 328 26.23 0.83 18.70
CA LEU A 328 26.05 -0.42 17.98
C LEU A 328 24.78 -1.08 18.49
N LEU A 329 23.80 -1.26 17.60
CA LEU A 329 22.55 -1.97 17.89
C LEU A 329 22.60 -3.35 17.24
N ARG A 330 22.45 -4.40 18.06
CA ARG A 330 22.50 -5.79 17.63
C ARG A 330 21.13 -6.44 17.78
N GLY A 331 20.70 -7.14 16.75
CA GLY A 331 19.43 -7.86 16.74
C GLY A 331 19.45 -9.07 15.81
N LYS A 332 18.38 -9.85 15.86
CA LYS A 332 18.09 -10.91 14.90
C LYS A 332 16.95 -10.46 14.00
N ALA A 333 16.96 -10.94 12.77
CA ALA A 333 15.81 -10.91 11.87
C ALA A 333 15.44 -12.34 11.51
N VAL A 334 14.15 -12.54 11.24
CA VAL A 334 13.59 -13.82 10.82
C VAL A 334 12.83 -13.58 9.53
N THR A 335 13.17 -14.35 8.51
CA THR A 335 12.39 -14.35 7.26
C THR A 335 11.11 -15.15 7.49
N VAL A 336 9.97 -14.46 7.44
CA VAL A 336 8.64 -15.08 7.67
C VAL A 336 8.03 -15.62 6.37
N MET A 337 8.26 -14.89 5.28
CA MET A 337 7.65 -15.15 3.98
C MET A 337 8.57 -14.72 2.84
N GLU A 338 8.43 -15.37 1.69
CA GLU A 338 9.23 -15.13 0.50
C GLU A 338 8.30 -14.98 -0.71
N GLY A 339 8.49 -13.90 -1.46
CA GLY A 339 7.72 -13.64 -2.67
C GLY A 339 8.30 -14.40 -3.86
N LEU A 340 7.45 -14.77 -4.83
CA LEU A 340 7.88 -15.40 -6.09
C LEU A 340 7.85 -14.44 -7.30
N ASP A 341 9.00 -14.25 -7.96
CA ASP A 341 9.21 -13.27 -9.04
C ASP A 341 8.40 -13.47 -10.33
N ASN A 342 7.85 -14.67 -10.56
CA ASN A 342 7.09 -14.95 -11.76
C ASN A 342 6.16 -16.15 -11.50
N PRO A 343 4.87 -16.08 -11.88
CA PRO A 343 3.99 -17.24 -11.87
C PRO A 343 4.61 -18.46 -12.55
N SER A 344 5.39 -18.25 -13.62
CA SER A 344 6.01 -19.32 -14.42
C SER A 344 7.35 -19.86 -13.90
N ALA A 345 7.94 -19.30 -12.84
CA ALA A 345 9.23 -19.77 -12.32
C ALA A 345 9.05 -21.04 -11.48
N SER A 346 9.77 -22.11 -11.87
CA SER A 346 9.54 -23.48 -11.40
C SER A 346 9.49 -23.61 -9.87
N CYS A 347 8.31 -23.99 -9.36
CA CYS A 347 8.10 -24.38 -7.98
C CYS A 347 8.80 -25.74 -7.74
N ARG A 348 10.04 -25.73 -7.24
CA ARG A 348 10.70 -26.93 -6.72
C ARG A 348 10.92 -26.80 -5.21
N VAL A 349 10.65 -27.89 -4.51
CA VAL A 349 10.52 -27.98 -3.05
C VAL A 349 11.61 -28.91 -2.51
N SER A 350 12.46 -28.46 -1.57
CA SER A 350 13.29 -29.36 -0.76
C SER A 350 13.57 -28.84 0.67
N SER A 351 13.35 -29.74 1.64
CA SER A 351 13.83 -29.89 3.04
C SER A 351 13.60 -28.86 4.17
N MET A 352 12.91 -29.32 5.23
CA MET A 352 13.23 -29.44 6.68
C MET A 352 13.87 -28.30 7.51
N ALA A 353 13.72 -27.03 7.14
CA ALA A 353 13.58 -25.95 8.13
C ALA A 353 12.12 -25.47 8.10
N LYS A 354 11.62 -24.67 9.06
CA LYS A 354 10.34 -23.96 8.90
C LYS A 354 10.50 -22.99 7.73
N LYS A 355 10.24 -23.47 6.51
CA LYS A 355 10.46 -22.70 5.29
C LYS A 355 9.58 -21.45 5.32
N PRO A 356 10.09 -20.32 4.81
CA PRO A 356 9.27 -19.14 4.62
C PRO A 356 8.08 -19.50 3.73
N VAL A 357 6.92 -18.95 4.05
CA VAL A 357 5.73 -19.18 3.23
C VAL A 357 5.87 -18.44 1.91
N LYS A 358 5.63 -19.17 0.82
CA LYS A 358 5.62 -18.61 -0.53
C LYS A 358 4.33 -17.86 -0.76
N TYR A 359 4.44 -16.64 -1.27
CA TYR A 359 3.26 -15.82 -1.53
C TYR A 359 3.36 -15.00 -2.81
N PHE A 360 2.20 -14.52 -3.24
CA PHE A 360 2.02 -13.52 -4.28
C PHE A 360 1.21 -12.35 -3.72
N VAL A 361 1.47 -11.13 -4.20
CA VAL A 361 0.52 -10.01 -4.04
C VAL A 361 -0.16 -9.80 -5.38
N VAL A 362 -1.48 -9.79 -5.37
CA VAL A 362 -2.27 -9.71 -6.59
C VAL A 362 -3.31 -8.63 -6.45
N ASP A 363 -3.31 -7.70 -7.40
CA ASP A 363 -4.43 -6.78 -7.57
C ASP A 363 -5.52 -7.46 -8.39
N ALA A 364 -6.65 -7.73 -7.74
CA ALA A 364 -7.82 -8.26 -8.41
C ALA A 364 -8.67 -7.16 -9.07
N PHE A 365 -9.37 -7.52 -10.14
CA PHE A 365 -10.23 -6.64 -10.95
C PHE A 365 -9.48 -5.50 -11.66
N THR A 366 -8.23 -5.74 -12.05
CA THR A 366 -7.43 -4.81 -12.84
C THR A 366 -6.40 -5.54 -13.70
N ASP A 367 -5.92 -4.85 -14.73
CA ASP A 367 -4.84 -5.23 -15.63
C ASP A 367 -3.50 -4.54 -15.29
N SER A 368 -3.53 -3.57 -14.38
CA SER A 368 -2.43 -2.65 -14.11
C SER A 368 -2.01 -2.69 -12.64
N ALA A 369 -0.70 -2.54 -12.41
CA ALA A 369 -0.20 -2.48 -11.05
C ALA A 369 -0.76 -1.26 -10.27
N PHE A 370 -0.98 -1.43 -8.97
CA PHE A 370 -1.43 -0.42 -8.01
C PHE A 370 -2.88 0.07 -8.20
N LYS A 371 -3.68 -0.66 -8.97
CA LYS A 371 -5.12 -0.47 -9.14
C LYS A 371 -5.86 -1.61 -8.46
N GLY A 372 -7.12 -1.90 -8.79
CA GLY A 372 -7.76 -3.11 -8.30
C GLY A 372 -7.96 -3.16 -6.78
N ASN A 373 -8.20 -4.37 -6.27
CA ASN A 373 -8.20 -4.67 -4.83
C ASN A 373 -7.06 -5.66 -4.51
N PRO A 374 -6.05 -5.27 -3.71
CA PRO A 374 -4.88 -6.10 -3.43
C PRO A 374 -5.21 -7.23 -2.45
N ALA A 375 -4.76 -8.44 -2.77
CA ALA A 375 -4.77 -9.59 -1.86
C ALA A 375 -3.41 -10.27 -1.82
N ALA A 376 -2.98 -10.70 -0.63
CA ALA A 376 -1.87 -11.65 -0.49
C ALA A 376 -2.40 -13.07 -0.71
N VAL A 377 -1.70 -13.88 -1.50
CA VAL A 377 -2.05 -15.29 -1.75
C VAL A 377 -0.89 -16.16 -1.30
N CYS A 378 -1.06 -16.83 -0.16
CA CYS A 378 -0.09 -17.73 0.45
C CYS A 378 -0.32 -19.18 0.02
N LEU A 379 0.73 -19.82 -0.50
CA LEU A 379 0.72 -21.24 -0.85
C LEU A 379 1.30 -22.06 0.31
N LEU A 380 0.47 -22.91 0.92
CA LEU A 380 0.84 -23.74 2.06
C LEU A 380 1.06 -25.20 1.64
N GLU A 381 2.09 -25.83 2.20
CA GLU A 381 2.32 -27.29 2.06
C GLU A 381 1.30 -28.08 2.90
N GLU A 382 0.90 -27.54 4.06
CA GLU A 382 -0.04 -28.11 5.03
C GLU A 382 -0.82 -26.96 5.70
N GLU A 383 -2.01 -27.24 6.25
CA GLU A 383 -2.75 -26.24 7.01
C GLU A 383 -1.95 -25.75 8.23
N ARG A 384 -2.06 -24.45 8.50
CA ARG A 384 -1.44 -23.80 9.66
C ARG A 384 -2.50 -23.50 10.73
N GLU A 385 -2.05 -23.32 11.95
CA GLU A 385 -2.89 -22.86 13.06
C GLU A 385 -3.52 -21.49 12.76
N GLU A 386 -4.77 -21.30 13.17
CA GLU A 386 -5.53 -20.06 12.92
C GLU A 386 -4.81 -18.82 13.47
N THR A 387 -4.23 -18.94 14.67
CA THR A 387 -3.47 -17.84 15.31
C THR A 387 -2.25 -17.42 14.48
N TRP A 388 -1.61 -18.37 13.80
CA TRP A 388 -0.48 -18.09 12.90
C TRP A 388 -0.96 -17.40 11.62
N MET A 389 -2.05 -17.89 11.02
CA MET A 389 -2.64 -17.27 9.82
C MET A 389 -3.15 -15.85 10.09
N GLN A 390 -3.77 -15.61 11.25
CA GLN A 390 -4.18 -14.27 11.66
C GLN A 390 -2.98 -13.34 11.85
N SER A 391 -1.90 -13.85 12.46
CA SER A 391 -0.67 -13.08 12.68
C SER A 391 -0.02 -12.68 11.36
N LEU A 392 0.06 -13.59 10.39
CA LEU A 392 0.62 -13.29 9.07
C LEU A 392 -0.29 -12.36 8.25
N ALA A 393 -1.61 -12.49 8.33
CA ALA A 393 -2.53 -11.55 7.70
C ALA A 393 -2.39 -10.13 8.27
N THR A 394 -2.16 -10.04 9.59
CA THR A 394 -1.84 -8.78 10.27
C THR A 394 -0.50 -8.19 9.80
N GLU A 395 0.49 -9.04 9.50
CA GLU A 395 1.79 -8.61 8.98
C GLU A 395 1.68 -8.00 7.58
N PHE A 396 0.90 -8.62 6.68
CA PHE A 396 0.64 -8.08 5.35
C PHE A 396 -0.13 -6.77 5.39
N ASN A 397 -1.12 -6.67 6.29
CA ASN A 397 -1.97 -5.49 6.44
C ASN A 397 -2.63 -5.03 5.11
N LEU A 398 -2.92 -5.99 4.22
CA LEU A 398 -3.74 -5.79 3.02
C LEU A 398 -5.22 -6.00 3.35
N SER A 399 -6.11 -5.77 2.37
CA SER A 399 -7.54 -6.05 2.52
C SER A 399 -7.73 -7.50 3.00
N GLU A 400 -7.13 -8.46 2.29
CA GLU A 400 -7.21 -9.88 2.60
C GLU A 400 -5.89 -10.62 2.35
N THR A 401 -5.64 -11.62 3.19
CA THR A 401 -4.63 -12.66 2.99
C THR A 401 -5.31 -14.01 2.81
N CYS A 402 -5.00 -14.70 1.72
CA CYS A 402 -5.56 -15.98 1.33
C CYS A 402 -4.58 -17.10 1.67
N TYR A 403 -5.06 -18.21 2.20
CA TYR A 403 -4.27 -19.41 2.45
C TYR A 403 -4.79 -20.55 1.61
N LEU A 404 -3.92 -21.09 0.75
CA LEU A 404 -4.23 -22.21 -0.15
C LEU A 404 -3.49 -23.47 0.28
N THR A 405 -4.23 -24.54 0.55
CA THR A 405 -3.70 -25.89 0.78
C THR A 405 -4.34 -26.84 -0.22
N ARG A 406 -3.54 -27.62 -0.98
CA ARG A 406 -4.08 -28.54 -1.97
C ARG A 406 -4.75 -29.74 -1.29
N ILE A 407 -5.95 -30.11 -1.73
CA ILE A 407 -6.66 -31.31 -1.26
C ILE A 407 -6.21 -32.49 -2.10
N ALA A 408 -5.73 -33.55 -1.45
CA ALA A 408 -5.23 -34.75 -2.15
C ALA A 408 -6.39 -35.59 -2.72
N ASP A 409 -6.14 -36.26 -3.84
CA ASP A 409 -7.13 -37.12 -4.51
C ASP A 409 -7.60 -38.29 -3.64
N SER A 410 -6.81 -38.71 -2.65
CA SER A 410 -7.14 -39.76 -1.69
C SER A 410 -8.19 -39.37 -0.65
N GLU A 411 -8.43 -38.07 -0.46
CA GLU A 411 -9.44 -37.53 0.47
C GLU A 411 -10.78 -37.25 -0.25
N ARG A 412 -10.92 -37.68 -1.50
CA ARG A 412 -12.15 -37.57 -2.28
C ARG A 412 -13.23 -38.46 -1.68
N SER A 413 -14.32 -37.85 -1.19
CA SER A 413 -15.62 -38.53 -1.15
C SER A 413 -16.15 -38.64 -2.58
N ASP A 414 -16.81 -39.76 -2.92
CA ASP A 414 -17.28 -40.18 -4.26
C ASP A 414 -18.20 -39.19 -5.02
N TYR A 415 -18.43 -37.99 -4.52
CA TYR A 415 -19.20 -36.94 -5.19
C TYR A 415 -18.29 -36.04 -6.05
N SER A 416 -17.90 -36.55 -7.22
CA SER A 416 -17.41 -35.70 -8.31
C SER A 416 -18.59 -35.31 -9.21
N PHE A 417 -18.87 -34.01 -9.32
CA PHE A 417 -19.79 -33.51 -10.33
C PHE A 417 -19.06 -33.65 -11.69
N ASN A 418 -19.58 -34.51 -12.58
CA ASN A 418 -19.13 -34.74 -13.95
C ASN A 418 -17.83 -35.54 -14.21
N GLY A 419 -17.30 -36.33 -13.26
CA GLY A 419 -16.25 -37.31 -13.56
C GLY A 419 -14.92 -36.75 -14.09
N SER A 420 -14.72 -35.43 -14.01
CA SER A 420 -13.48 -34.74 -14.34
C SER A 420 -12.61 -34.61 -13.08
N SER A 421 -11.31 -34.85 -13.19
CA SER A 421 -10.34 -34.61 -12.12
C SER A 421 -10.14 -33.10 -11.92
N THR A 422 -11.10 -32.43 -11.30
CA THR A 422 -11.02 -31.01 -10.96
C THR A 422 -10.03 -30.82 -9.80
N ASP A 423 -9.09 -29.89 -9.95
CA ASP A 423 -8.15 -29.55 -8.89
C ASP A 423 -8.90 -28.88 -7.72
N ARG A 424 -8.69 -29.37 -6.50
CA ARG A 424 -9.36 -28.92 -5.27
C ARG A 424 -8.37 -28.33 -4.26
N PHE A 425 -8.76 -27.25 -3.61
CA PHE A 425 -7.96 -26.58 -2.58
C PHE A 425 -8.83 -26.19 -1.38
N HIS A 426 -8.28 -26.27 -0.16
CA HIS A 426 -8.78 -25.48 0.95
C HIS A 426 -8.40 -24.02 0.70
N LEU A 427 -9.36 -23.11 0.88
CA LEU A 427 -9.15 -21.67 0.77
C LEU A 427 -9.77 -20.98 1.99
N ARG A 428 -8.93 -20.26 2.72
CA ARG A 428 -9.31 -19.44 3.88
C ARG A 428 -8.87 -18.00 3.65
N TRP A 429 -9.66 -17.04 4.14
CA TRP A 429 -9.39 -15.60 3.97
C TRP A 429 -9.34 -14.91 5.32
N PHE A 430 -8.28 -14.15 5.53
CA PHE A 430 -8.09 -13.39 6.76
C PHE A 430 -7.92 -11.92 6.40
N THR A 431 -8.74 -11.08 7.03
CA THR A 431 -8.41 -9.67 7.21
C THR A 431 -7.30 -9.53 8.27
N PRO A 432 -6.72 -8.35 8.47
CA PRO A 432 -5.79 -8.12 9.58
C PRO A 432 -6.40 -8.34 10.98
N ALA A 433 -7.73 -8.46 11.10
CA ALA A 433 -8.42 -8.60 12.39
C ALA A 433 -9.10 -9.96 12.60
N THR A 434 -9.58 -10.61 11.54
CA THR A 434 -10.40 -11.83 11.66
C THR A 434 -10.46 -12.63 10.35
N GLU A 435 -10.78 -13.92 10.46
CA GLU A 435 -11.17 -14.77 9.34
C GLU A 435 -12.56 -14.38 8.82
N VAL A 436 -12.74 -14.38 7.49
CA VAL A 436 -14.03 -14.09 6.86
C VAL A 436 -14.56 -15.31 6.11
N GLU A 437 -15.87 -15.51 6.12
CA GLU A 437 -16.49 -16.70 5.53
C GLU A 437 -16.49 -16.70 4.00
N LEU A 438 -16.40 -15.52 3.35
CA LEU A 438 -16.44 -15.36 1.90
C LEU A 438 -15.77 -14.06 1.44
N CYS A 439 -14.85 -14.14 0.48
CA CYS A 439 -14.28 -12.95 -0.17
C CYS A 439 -14.08 -13.14 -1.68
N GLY A 440 -14.71 -12.27 -2.48
CA GLY A 440 -14.73 -12.38 -3.94
C GLY A 440 -13.37 -12.07 -4.60
N HIS A 441 -12.80 -10.89 -4.34
CA HIS A 441 -11.56 -10.45 -4.99
C HIS A 441 -10.37 -11.34 -4.61
N ALA A 442 -10.32 -11.78 -3.36
CA ALA A 442 -9.29 -12.66 -2.82
C ALA A 442 -9.38 -14.09 -3.39
N THR A 443 -10.61 -14.58 -3.64
CA THR A 443 -10.83 -15.83 -4.42
C THR A 443 -10.36 -15.68 -5.86
N LEU A 444 -10.66 -14.54 -6.48
CA LEU A 444 -10.24 -14.24 -7.86
C LEU A 444 -8.71 -14.21 -7.97
N ALA A 445 -8.04 -13.53 -7.04
CA ALA A 445 -6.59 -13.50 -6.90
C ALA A 445 -6.00 -14.91 -6.72
N SER A 446 -6.58 -15.72 -5.83
CA SER A 446 -6.15 -17.11 -5.58
C SER A 446 -6.23 -17.98 -6.83
N ALA A 447 -7.36 -17.93 -7.54
CA ALA A 447 -7.54 -18.65 -8.80
C ALA A 447 -6.58 -18.15 -9.89
N HIS A 448 -6.38 -16.83 -10.00
CA HIS A 448 -5.44 -16.24 -10.95
C HIS A 448 -4.01 -16.74 -10.70
N VAL A 449 -3.55 -16.82 -9.44
CA VAL A 449 -2.24 -17.39 -9.09
C VAL A 449 -2.17 -18.84 -9.54
N LEU A 450 -3.15 -19.67 -9.18
CA LEU A 450 -3.16 -21.08 -9.53
C LEU A 450 -3.12 -21.32 -11.05
N PHE A 451 -3.89 -20.55 -11.82
CA PHE A 451 -3.93 -20.63 -13.29
C PHE A 451 -2.69 -20.04 -13.97
N SER A 452 -2.11 -18.98 -13.43
CA SER A 452 -0.93 -18.33 -14.02
C SER A 452 0.36 -19.08 -13.71
N CYS A 453 0.38 -19.80 -12.58
CA CYS A 453 1.54 -20.58 -12.15
C CYS A 453 1.53 -22.02 -12.64
N ASP A 454 0.58 -22.39 -13.50
CA ASP A 454 0.36 -23.77 -13.96
C ASP A 454 0.31 -24.80 -12.81
N LEU A 455 -0.19 -24.40 -11.64
CA LEU A 455 -0.33 -25.26 -10.46
C LEU A 455 -1.55 -26.18 -10.55
N VAL A 456 -2.44 -25.87 -11.49
CA VAL A 456 -3.64 -26.64 -11.84
C VAL A 456 -3.62 -26.98 -13.32
N LYS A 457 -4.18 -28.14 -13.67
CA LYS A 457 -4.24 -28.61 -15.07
C LYS A 457 -5.60 -28.37 -15.71
N SER A 458 -6.62 -28.22 -14.88
CA SER A 458 -8.00 -27.95 -15.30
C SER A 458 -8.21 -26.44 -15.50
N ASN A 459 -9.14 -26.07 -16.38
CA ASN A 459 -9.67 -24.70 -16.48
C ASN A 459 -10.72 -24.38 -15.40
N VAL A 460 -10.94 -25.30 -14.46
CA VAL A 460 -11.87 -25.18 -13.34
C VAL A 460 -11.15 -25.58 -12.06
N ILE A 461 -11.29 -24.77 -11.03
CA ILE A 461 -10.78 -25.00 -9.68
C ILE A 461 -11.97 -25.03 -8.72
N GLU A 462 -11.96 -25.97 -7.80
CA GLU A 462 -12.92 -26.04 -6.68
C GLU A 462 -12.22 -25.65 -5.37
N PHE A 463 -12.78 -24.68 -4.66
CA PHE A 463 -12.28 -24.24 -3.36
C PHE A 463 -13.23 -24.72 -2.26
N SER A 464 -12.72 -25.48 -1.30
CA SER A 464 -13.42 -25.82 -0.07
C SER A 464 -13.22 -24.69 0.93
N THR A 465 -14.30 -24.03 1.32
CA THR A 465 -14.28 -22.81 2.15
C THR A 465 -15.33 -22.89 3.26
N LEU A 466 -15.33 -21.97 4.22
CA LEU A 466 -16.36 -21.93 5.28
C LEU A 466 -17.78 -21.73 4.73
N SER A 467 -17.91 -21.03 3.60
CA SER A 467 -19.18 -20.85 2.88
C SER A 467 -19.53 -22.03 1.94
N GLY A 468 -18.84 -23.16 2.07
CA GLY A 468 -18.99 -24.31 1.18
C GLY A 468 -18.08 -24.24 -0.04
N VAL A 469 -18.42 -25.01 -1.09
CA VAL A 469 -17.60 -25.12 -2.29
C VAL A 469 -17.82 -23.94 -3.23
N LEU A 470 -16.74 -23.23 -3.56
CA LEU A 470 -16.72 -22.20 -4.61
C LEU A 470 -16.03 -22.75 -5.86
N THR A 471 -16.43 -22.24 -7.02
CA THR A 471 -15.82 -22.64 -8.30
C THR A 471 -15.28 -21.43 -9.02
N ALA A 472 -14.02 -21.54 -9.48
CA ALA A 472 -13.39 -20.56 -10.36
C ALA A 472 -13.09 -21.18 -11.71
N ARG A 473 -13.36 -20.46 -12.80
CA ARG A 473 -13.11 -20.91 -14.17
C ARG A 473 -12.19 -19.95 -14.91
N LYS A 474 -11.18 -20.50 -15.57
CA LYS A 474 -10.35 -19.78 -16.54
C LYS A 474 -11.14 -19.61 -17.84
N VAL A 475 -11.41 -18.37 -18.25
CA VAL A 475 -12.11 -18.06 -19.50
C VAL A 475 -11.25 -17.14 -20.38
N PRO A 476 -11.35 -17.23 -21.72
CA PRO A 476 -10.57 -16.38 -22.62
C PRO A 476 -10.78 -14.88 -22.37
N GLY A 477 -9.72 -14.09 -22.58
CA GLY A 477 -9.78 -12.63 -22.69
C GLY A 477 -10.83 -12.18 -23.72
N ILE A 478 -11.67 -11.22 -23.37
CA ILE A 478 -12.55 -10.53 -24.33
C ILE A 478 -11.97 -9.12 -24.53
N ASN A 479 -11.50 -8.83 -25.74
CA ASN A 479 -11.05 -7.49 -26.11
C ASN A 479 -12.24 -6.72 -26.69
N GLU A 480 -12.19 -5.39 -26.67
CA GLU A 480 -13.21 -4.51 -27.28
C GLU A 480 -13.46 -4.80 -28.78
N SER A 481 -12.50 -5.45 -29.45
CA SER A 481 -12.55 -5.89 -30.85
C SER A 481 -13.05 -7.32 -31.06
N GLY A 482 -13.38 -8.07 -30.01
CA GLY A 482 -13.81 -9.47 -30.09
C GLY A 482 -12.72 -10.48 -30.48
N ALA A 483 -11.47 -10.04 -30.59
CA ALA A 483 -10.30 -10.90 -30.78
C ALA A 483 -9.80 -11.43 -29.43
N SER A 484 -9.34 -12.69 -29.41
CA SER A 484 -8.67 -13.29 -28.26
C SER A 484 -7.32 -12.59 -28.02
N ASP A 485 -7.14 -12.01 -26.83
CA ASP A 485 -5.81 -11.70 -26.31
C ASP A 485 -5.12 -12.97 -25.80
N ASP A 486 -3.81 -12.91 -25.58
CA ASP A 486 -3.05 -13.95 -24.87
C ASP A 486 -3.40 -13.99 -23.36
N GLY A 487 -4.23 -13.06 -22.88
CA GLY A 487 -4.74 -12.99 -21.50
C GLY A 487 -5.97 -13.85 -21.21
N PHE A 488 -6.29 -14.01 -19.92
CA PHE A 488 -7.48 -14.73 -19.46
C PHE A 488 -8.20 -13.97 -18.35
N PHE A 489 -9.51 -14.17 -18.24
CA PHE A 489 -10.31 -13.76 -17.08
C PHE A 489 -10.50 -14.93 -16.14
N VAL A 490 -10.64 -14.62 -14.86
CA VAL A 490 -11.19 -15.56 -13.88
C VAL A 490 -12.68 -15.27 -13.74
N GLU A 491 -13.48 -16.30 -13.95
CA GLU A 491 -14.92 -16.30 -13.72
C GLU A 491 -15.23 -16.95 -12.36
N LEU A 492 -16.02 -16.26 -11.54
CA LEU A 492 -16.55 -16.74 -10.27
C LEU A 492 -18.08 -16.72 -10.31
N ASP A 493 -18.72 -17.65 -9.59
CA ASP A 493 -20.17 -17.80 -9.58
C ASP A 493 -20.74 -17.67 -8.16
N PHE A 494 -21.56 -16.63 -7.94
CA PHE A 494 -22.09 -16.25 -6.63
C PHE A 494 -23.63 -16.21 -6.61
N PRO A 495 -24.26 -16.41 -5.44
CA PRO A 495 -25.71 -16.24 -5.31
C PRO A 495 -26.08 -14.75 -5.48
N ALA A 496 -27.14 -14.48 -6.23
CA ALA A 496 -27.70 -13.13 -6.33
C ALA A 496 -28.38 -12.74 -5.02
N ASP A 497 -28.05 -11.56 -4.50
CA ASP A 497 -28.72 -10.95 -3.35
C ASP A 497 -29.93 -10.15 -3.84
N THR A 498 -31.01 -10.23 -3.09
CA THR A 498 -32.20 -9.40 -3.32
C THR A 498 -32.08 -8.09 -2.56
N VAL A 499 -32.76 -7.06 -3.06
CA VAL A 499 -32.84 -5.78 -2.37
C VAL A 499 -34.29 -5.53 -1.94
N ALA A 500 -34.46 -5.06 -0.70
CA ALA A 500 -35.73 -4.68 -0.12
C ALA A 500 -35.89 -3.16 -0.13
N GLU A 501 -37.15 -2.71 -0.12
CA GLU A 501 -37.49 -1.29 0.02
C GLU A 501 -36.96 -0.74 1.35
N PHE A 502 -36.41 0.48 1.29
CA PHE A 502 -35.86 1.15 2.46
C PHE A 502 -36.88 2.14 3.06
N ASN A 503 -36.90 2.25 4.38
CA ASN A 503 -37.78 3.19 5.08
C ASN A 503 -37.24 4.62 5.00
N CYS A 504 -38.09 5.56 4.58
CA CYS A 504 -37.75 6.97 4.35
C CYS A 504 -37.21 7.73 5.59
N ALA A 505 -37.43 7.23 6.81
CA ALA A 505 -37.10 7.94 8.05
C ALA A 505 -35.62 8.37 8.17
N ASP A 506 -34.70 7.59 7.60
CA ASP A 506 -33.26 7.83 7.74
C ASP A 506 -32.63 8.50 6.50
N LEU A 507 -33.43 8.88 5.49
CA LEU A 507 -32.90 9.45 4.24
C LEU A 507 -32.12 10.75 4.46
N SER A 508 -32.53 11.59 5.42
CA SER A 508 -31.83 12.83 5.74
C SER A 508 -30.44 12.56 6.33
N GLN A 509 -30.32 11.52 7.17
CA GLN A 509 -29.05 11.10 7.75
C GLN A 509 -28.11 10.55 6.66
N ILE A 510 -28.62 9.71 5.77
CA ILE A 510 -27.85 9.14 4.65
C ILE A 510 -27.38 10.26 3.72
N SER A 511 -28.28 11.18 3.35
CA SER A 511 -27.92 12.32 2.48
C SER A 511 -26.85 13.20 3.12
N ALA A 512 -26.95 13.50 4.42
CA ALA A 512 -25.92 14.25 5.14
C ALA A 512 -24.57 13.51 5.16
N ALA A 513 -24.56 12.19 5.39
CA ALA A 513 -23.35 11.39 5.36
C ALA A 513 -22.68 11.35 3.97
N LEU A 514 -23.48 11.48 2.92
CA LEU A 514 -23.02 11.59 1.53
C LEU A 514 -22.84 13.06 1.09
N ASN A 515 -22.68 13.99 2.04
CA ASN A 515 -22.46 15.43 1.80
C ASN A 515 -23.51 16.08 0.89
N GLY A 516 -24.78 15.72 1.08
CA GLY A 516 -25.91 16.29 0.35
C GLY A 516 -26.04 15.80 -1.09
N ALA A 517 -25.38 14.70 -1.46
CA ALA A 517 -25.52 14.11 -2.78
C ALA A 517 -27.00 13.84 -3.11
N HIS A 518 -27.38 14.09 -4.37
CA HIS A 518 -28.75 13.86 -4.83
C HIS A 518 -29.01 12.35 -5.00
N ILE A 519 -29.80 11.81 -4.07
CA ILE A 519 -30.19 10.40 -4.00
C ILE A 519 -31.43 10.17 -4.86
N ILE A 520 -31.36 9.18 -5.76
CA ILE A 520 -32.45 8.76 -6.65
C ILE A 520 -33.27 7.63 -6.03
N ASP A 521 -32.61 6.65 -5.43
CA ASP A 521 -33.24 5.50 -4.79
C ASP A 521 -32.37 5.00 -3.65
N VAL A 522 -33.01 4.40 -2.65
CA VAL A 522 -32.33 3.70 -1.56
C VAL A 522 -32.99 2.35 -1.36
N LYS A 523 -32.18 1.30 -1.37
CA LYS A 523 -32.58 -0.06 -1.05
C LYS A 523 -31.72 -0.63 0.05
N ARG A 524 -32.16 -1.75 0.62
CA ARG A 524 -31.40 -2.52 1.62
C ARG A 524 -31.14 -3.92 1.09
N THR A 525 -29.89 -4.36 1.09
CA THR A 525 -29.52 -5.72 0.65
C THR A 525 -30.00 -6.74 1.68
N THR A 526 -30.55 -7.87 1.25
CA THR A 526 -31.16 -8.84 2.16
C THR A 526 -30.18 -9.76 2.87
N VAL A 527 -29.01 -10.02 2.29
CA VAL A 527 -28.01 -10.92 2.87
C VAL A 527 -27.03 -10.18 3.77
N GLN A 528 -26.40 -9.12 3.25
CA GLN A 528 -25.31 -8.41 3.96
C GLN A 528 -25.76 -7.17 4.74
N ASP A 529 -27.06 -6.89 4.75
CA ASP A 529 -27.65 -5.74 5.45
C ASP A 529 -27.06 -4.36 5.06
N ASN A 530 -26.52 -4.21 3.86
CA ASN A 530 -25.96 -2.97 3.34
C ASN A 530 -27.04 -2.06 2.74
N LEU A 531 -26.80 -0.75 2.77
CA LEU A 531 -27.60 0.22 2.03
C LEU A 531 -27.08 0.34 0.60
N LEU A 532 -27.94 0.12 -0.40
CA LEU A 532 -27.67 0.45 -1.79
C LEU A 532 -28.28 1.81 -2.09
N VAL A 533 -27.44 2.79 -2.39
CA VAL A 533 -27.84 4.19 -2.63
C VAL A 533 -27.53 4.55 -4.07
N GLU A 534 -28.57 4.75 -4.87
CA GLU A 534 -28.41 5.27 -6.22
C GLU A 534 -28.30 6.80 -6.19
N LEU A 535 -27.26 7.32 -6.84
CA LEU A 535 -26.99 8.73 -7.06
C LEU A 535 -27.34 9.12 -8.49
N ALA A 536 -27.51 10.42 -8.73
CA ALA A 536 -27.96 10.97 -10.00
C ALA A 536 -27.14 10.54 -11.23
N SER A 537 -25.84 10.23 -11.06
CA SER A 537 -25.00 9.67 -12.14
C SER A 537 -23.72 9.05 -11.59
N GLY A 538 -23.02 8.26 -12.40
CA GLY A 538 -21.69 7.74 -12.12
C GLY A 538 -20.66 8.86 -11.94
N LYS A 539 -20.83 10.02 -12.58
CA LYS A 539 -19.97 11.19 -12.33
C LYS A 539 -20.06 11.65 -10.87
N VAL A 540 -21.28 11.70 -10.31
CA VAL A 540 -21.49 12.04 -8.90
C VAL A 540 -20.86 10.98 -7.99
N VAL A 541 -20.91 9.69 -8.35
CA VAL A 541 -20.23 8.62 -7.60
C VAL A 541 -18.71 8.86 -7.53
N VAL A 542 -18.07 9.21 -8.66
CA VAL A 542 -16.63 9.47 -8.73
C VAL A 542 -16.25 10.69 -7.89
N GLU A 543 -17.02 11.77 -7.99
CA GLU A 543 -16.73 13.05 -7.33
C GLU A 543 -17.10 13.06 -5.84
N LEU A 544 -17.87 12.06 -5.37
CA LEU A 544 -18.36 11.98 -3.99
C LEU A 544 -17.22 12.06 -2.97
N GLN A 545 -17.37 12.95 -2.00
CA GLN A 545 -16.52 13.03 -0.81
C GLN A 545 -17.42 12.79 0.40
N PRO A 546 -17.56 11.55 0.89
CA PRO A 546 -18.47 11.27 2.00
C PRO A 546 -17.85 11.61 3.36
N ASP A 547 -18.69 11.88 4.36
CA ASP A 547 -18.27 11.90 5.76
C ASP A 547 -18.28 10.47 6.31
N ILE A 548 -17.09 9.86 6.39
CA ILE A 548 -16.91 8.48 6.85
C ILE A 548 -17.40 8.29 8.30
N GLY A 549 -17.22 9.30 9.17
CA GLY A 549 -17.69 9.26 10.54
C GLY A 549 -19.22 9.30 10.65
N ALA A 550 -19.88 9.98 9.71
CA ALA A 550 -21.34 9.97 9.57
C ALA A 550 -21.86 8.65 8.96
N ILE A 551 -21.15 8.09 7.96
CA ILE A 551 -21.47 6.76 7.40
C ILE A 551 -21.46 5.69 8.49
N ALA A 552 -20.48 5.72 9.41
CA ALA A 552 -20.40 4.78 10.53
C ALA A 552 -21.64 4.79 11.43
N LYS A 553 -22.42 5.88 11.43
CA LYS A 553 -23.64 6.04 12.22
C LYS A 553 -24.92 5.70 11.45
N CYS A 554 -24.84 5.51 10.12
CA CYS A 554 -25.99 5.16 9.29
C CYS A 554 -26.48 3.72 9.61
N PRO A 555 -27.74 3.38 9.30
CA PRO A 555 -28.24 2.02 9.44
C PRO A 555 -27.54 1.04 8.47
N GLY A 556 -27.63 -0.26 8.76
CA GLY A 556 -27.03 -1.32 7.93
C GLY A 556 -25.54 -1.60 8.18
N GLY A 557 -24.96 -2.56 7.46
CA GLY A 557 -23.53 -2.93 7.56
C GLY A 557 -22.58 -1.91 6.93
N GLY A 558 -22.92 -1.44 5.73
CA GLY A 558 -22.18 -0.43 4.97
C GLY A 558 -23.05 0.25 3.91
N ILE A 559 -22.45 1.15 3.13
CA ILE A 559 -23.14 1.89 2.05
C ILE A 559 -22.48 1.58 0.70
N LEU A 560 -23.27 1.08 -0.24
CA LEU A 560 -22.93 0.87 -1.65
C LEU A 560 -23.52 2.03 -2.44
N VAL A 561 -22.69 2.97 -2.89
CA VAL A 561 -23.15 4.06 -3.75
C VAL A 561 -22.99 3.67 -5.21
N THR A 562 -24.00 3.97 -6.03
CA THR A 562 -23.98 3.62 -7.45
C THR A 562 -24.71 4.65 -8.31
N GLY A 563 -24.42 4.70 -9.60
CA GLY A 563 -25.09 5.59 -10.54
C GLY A 563 -24.83 5.19 -11.98
N VAL A 564 -25.76 5.52 -12.88
CA VAL A 564 -25.65 5.23 -14.32
C VAL A 564 -24.34 5.82 -14.85
N ALA A 565 -23.56 5.01 -15.56
CA ALA A 565 -22.30 5.48 -16.12
C ALA A 565 -22.55 6.58 -17.18
N PRO A 566 -21.61 7.52 -17.37
CA PRO A 566 -21.71 8.48 -18.45
C PRO A 566 -21.85 7.77 -19.82
N PRO A 567 -22.60 8.36 -20.78
CA PRO A 567 -22.59 7.89 -22.16
C PRO A 567 -21.15 7.76 -22.68
N ASP A 568 -20.91 6.78 -23.56
CA ASP A 568 -19.62 6.51 -24.20
C ASP A 568 -18.47 6.13 -23.26
N SER A 569 -18.73 5.90 -21.96
CA SER A 569 -17.73 5.42 -21.01
C SER A 569 -17.32 3.95 -21.19
N GLY A 570 -18.11 3.17 -21.94
CA GLY A 570 -17.93 1.72 -22.08
C GLY A 570 -18.47 0.89 -20.89
N PHE A 571 -19.02 1.55 -19.87
CA PHE A 571 -19.60 0.90 -18.68
C PHE A 571 -21.11 1.15 -18.60
N ASP A 572 -21.83 0.29 -17.88
CA ASP A 572 -23.26 0.44 -17.61
C ASP A 572 -23.52 1.25 -16.34
N TYR A 573 -22.71 1.04 -15.28
CA TYR A 573 -22.82 1.81 -14.05
C TYR A 573 -21.49 1.91 -13.28
N TYR A 574 -21.38 2.93 -12.44
CA TYR A 574 -20.25 3.13 -11.54
C TYR A 574 -20.67 2.80 -10.11
N CYS A 575 -19.72 2.33 -9.29
CA CYS A 575 -19.98 2.08 -7.87
C CYS A 575 -18.78 2.40 -6.97
N ARG A 576 -19.05 2.70 -5.70
CA ARG A 576 -18.08 2.75 -4.58
C ARG A 576 -18.74 2.19 -3.33
N THR A 577 -17.95 1.71 -2.39
CA THR A 577 -18.44 0.99 -1.21
C THR A 577 -17.72 1.42 0.05
N PHE A 578 -18.48 1.66 1.13
CA PHE A 578 -17.97 2.20 2.38
C PHE A 578 -18.41 1.32 3.56
N PHE A 579 -17.45 0.84 4.35
CA PHE A 579 -17.66 -0.13 5.42
C PHE A 579 -17.00 0.28 6.76
N PRO A 580 -17.14 1.54 7.22
CA PRO A 580 -16.39 2.03 8.38
C PRO A 580 -16.69 1.28 9.68
N LYS A 581 -17.86 0.63 9.79
CA LYS A 581 -18.21 -0.25 10.92
C LYS A 581 -17.30 -1.48 11.02
N TYR A 582 -16.70 -1.89 9.91
CA TYR A 582 -15.73 -2.98 9.82
C TYR A 582 -14.28 -2.45 9.81
N GLY A 583 -14.06 -1.16 10.09
CA GLY A 583 -12.74 -0.54 10.04
C GLY A 583 -12.23 -0.22 8.63
N ILE A 584 -13.06 -0.42 7.60
CA ILE A 584 -12.72 -0.18 6.19
C ILE A 584 -13.44 1.08 5.72
N ASN A 585 -12.73 2.21 5.68
CA ASN A 585 -13.35 3.48 5.27
C ASN A 585 -13.95 3.39 3.86
N GLU A 586 -13.18 2.88 2.90
CA GLU A 586 -13.60 2.60 1.53
C GLU A 586 -12.88 1.34 1.05
N ASP A 587 -13.64 0.37 0.53
CA ASP A 587 -13.05 -0.84 -0.08
C ASP A 587 -12.80 -0.57 -1.57
N PRO A 588 -11.60 -0.85 -2.12
CA PRO A 588 -11.30 -0.53 -3.51
C PRO A 588 -12.29 -1.10 -4.51
N ILE A 589 -12.61 -2.39 -4.36
CA ILE A 589 -13.52 -3.14 -5.23
C ILE A 589 -14.15 -4.28 -4.43
N THR A 590 -15.43 -4.13 -4.10
CA THR A 590 -16.17 -5.14 -3.34
C THR A 590 -16.90 -6.09 -4.29
N GLY A 591 -16.33 -7.28 -4.52
CA GLY A 591 -16.96 -8.31 -5.35
C GLY A 591 -18.36 -8.70 -4.84
N SER A 592 -18.54 -8.88 -3.52
CA SER A 592 -19.84 -9.26 -2.96
C SER A 592 -20.93 -8.20 -3.14
N ALA A 593 -20.58 -6.92 -3.27
CA ALA A 593 -21.55 -5.86 -3.55
C ALA A 593 -22.25 -6.06 -4.90
N GLN A 594 -21.57 -6.70 -5.86
CA GLN A 594 -22.11 -6.99 -7.18
C GLN A 594 -23.23 -8.03 -7.14
N CYS A 595 -23.28 -8.87 -6.10
CA CYS A 595 -24.39 -9.81 -5.89
C CYS A 595 -25.73 -9.08 -5.74
N ALA A 596 -25.73 -7.84 -5.23
CA ALA A 596 -26.93 -6.99 -5.12
C ALA A 596 -27.03 -5.94 -6.24
N LEU A 597 -25.91 -5.34 -6.64
CA LEU A 597 -25.88 -4.30 -7.68
C LEU A 597 -26.23 -4.85 -9.06
N ALA A 598 -25.76 -6.05 -9.42
CA ALA A 598 -26.00 -6.62 -10.74
C ALA A 598 -27.49 -6.91 -10.99
N PRO A 599 -28.24 -7.59 -10.09
CA PRO A 599 -29.69 -7.76 -10.26
C PRO A 599 -30.46 -6.43 -10.29
N TYR A 600 -30.05 -5.47 -9.44
CA TYR A 600 -30.66 -4.14 -9.38
C TYR A 600 -30.56 -3.40 -10.72
N TRP A 601 -29.34 -3.29 -11.26
CA TRP A 601 -29.09 -2.62 -12.54
C TRP A 601 -29.60 -3.43 -13.72
N ALA A 602 -29.55 -4.76 -13.67
CA ALA A 602 -30.06 -5.60 -14.75
C ALA A 602 -31.55 -5.37 -15.00
N LYS A 603 -32.33 -5.30 -13.92
CA LYS A 603 -33.76 -4.95 -13.98
C LYS A 603 -34.00 -3.52 -14.48
N LYS A 604 -33.19 -2.57 -14.01
CA LYS A 604 -33.36 -1.14 -14.34
C LYS A 604 -32.97 -0.80 -15.79
N LEU A 605 -31.94 -1.48 -16.32
CA LEU A 605 -31.42 -1.27 -17.67
C LEU A 605 -31.99 -2.24 -18.71
N GLY A 606 -32.66 -3.31 -18.28
CA GLY A 606 -33.17 -4.35 -19.15
C GLY A 606 -32.05 -5.18 -19.82
N LYS A 607 -30.93 -5.39 -19.12
CA LYS A 607 -29.74 -6.11 -19.62
C LYS A 607 -29.22 -7.10 -18.57
N CYS A 608 -28.74 -8.26 -19.00
CA CYS A 608 -28.16 -9.25 -18.06
C CYS A 608 -26.63 -9.22 -18.00
N HIS A 609 -25.96 -8.79 -19.07
CA HIS A 609 -24.52 -8.57 -19.08
C HIS A 609 -24.25 -7.09 -18.81
N LEU A 610 -23.44 -6.81 -17.80
CA LEU A 610 -23.13 -5.45 -17.35
C LEU A 610 -21.62 -5.28 -17.17
N SER A 611 -21.11 -4.14 -17.63
CA SER A 611 -19.74 -3.69 -17.38
C SER A 611 -19.74 -2.63 -16.28
N VAL A 612 -18.93 -2.83 -15.25
CA VAL A 612 -18.95 -2.03 -14.02
C VAL A 612 -17.60 -1.37 -13.81
N TYR A 613 -17.62 -0.08 -13.49
CA TYR A 613 -16.43 0.64 -13.04
C TYR A 613 -16.53 0.92 -11.54
N ALA A 614 -15.66 0.26 -10.76
CA ALA A 614 -15.48 0.58 -9.36
C ALA A 614 -14.63 1.85 -9.25
N ALA A 615 -15.24 2.96 -8.85
CA ALA A 615 -14.68 4.29 -8.94
C ALA A 615 -13.93 4.72 -7.66
N SER A 616 -13.35 3.77 -6.92
CA SER A 616 -12.52 4.06 -5.76
C SER A 616 -11.18 4.70 -6.19
N HIS A 617 -10.36 5.10 -5.21
CA HIS A 617 -9.03 5.67 -5.50
C HIS A 617 -8.13 4.74 -6.33
N ARG A 618 -8.19 3.42 -6.08
CA ARG A 618 -7.43 2.43 -6.86
C ARG A 618 -8.08 2.11 -8.18
N SER A 619 -9.41 2.24 -8.26
CA SER A 619 -10.26 1.91 -9.41
C SER A 619 -10.18 0.45 -9.88
N GLY A 620 -11.21 -0.01 -10.57
CA GLY A 620 -11.10 -1.24 -11.36
C GLY A 620 -12.37 -1.62 -12.08
N VAL A 621 -12.29 -2.74 -12.79
CA VAL A 621 -13.31 -3.16 -13.75
C VAL A 621 -13.83 -4.54 -13.38
N VAL A 622 -15.15 -4.65 -13.32
CA VAL A 622 -15.85 -5.91 -13.08
C VAL A 622 -16.84 -6.13 -14.21
N HIS A 623 -16.82 -7.30 -14.83
CA HIS A 623 -17.85 -7.72 -15.77
C HIS A 623 -18.77 -8.70 -15.08
N VAL A 624 -20.07 -8.45 -15.11
CA VAL A 624 -21.05 -9.29 -14.42
C VAL A 624 -22.12 -9.78 -15.38
N HIS A 625 -22.55 -11.01 -15.17
CA HIS A 625 -23.71 -11.59 -15.83
C HIS A 625 -24.71 -12.06 -14.77
N PHE A 626 -25.91 -11.51 -14.80
CA PHE A 626 -27.01 -11.91 -13.93
C PHE A 626 -27.88 -12.97 -14.62
N ASP A 627 -27.83 -14.20 -14.10
CA ASP A 627 -28.73 -15.30 -14.50
C ASP A 627 -29.97 -15.25 -13.59
N GLU A 628 -31.03 -14.60 -14.07
CA GLU A 628 -32.29 -14.45 -13.32
C GLU A 628 -32.95 -15.79 -12.99
N GLN A 629 -32.86 -16.77 -13.90
CA GLN A 629 -33.50 -18.08 -13.74
C GLN A 629 -32.83 -18.89 -12.62
N ARG A 630 -31.50 -18.86 -12.56
CA ARG A 630 -30.75 -19.54 -11.49
C ARG A 630 -30.57 -18.69 -10.24
N ARG A 631 -30.92 -17.40 -10.31
CA ARG A 631 -30.62 -16.38 -9.28
C ARG A 631 -29.12 -16.35 -8.93
N ARG A 632 -28.28 -16.30 -9.96
CA ARG A 632 -26.81 -16.29 -9.83
C ARG A 632 -26.21 -15.06 -10.49
N VAL A 633 -25.14 -14.54 -9.90
CA VAL A 633 -24.29 -13.50 -10.48
C VAL A 633 -22.95 -14.13 -10.79
N VAL A 634 -22.67 -14.22 -12.09
CA VAL A 634 -21.37 -14.63 -12.60
C VAL A 634 -20.51 -13.37 -12.73
N MET A 635 -19.36 -13.35 -12.05
CA MET A 635 -18.44 -12.23 -12.05
C MET A 635 -17.15 -12.61 -12.76
N ARG A 636 -16.66 -11.72 -13.62
CA ARG A 636 -15.39 -11.84 -14.31
C ARG A 636 -14.53 -10.62 -14.02
N GLY A 637 -13.27 -10.87 -13.72
CA GLY A 637 -12.26 -9.85 -13.51
C GLY A 637 -10.92 -10.29 -14.05
N ASN A 638 -10.11 -9.32 -14.46
CA ASN A 638 -8.69 -9.54 -14.69
C ASN A 638 -7.94 -9.40 -13.36
N CYS A 639 -6.73 -9.93 -13.29
CA CYS A 639 -5.83 -9.78 -12.15
C CYS A 639 -4.45 -9.37 -12.65
N HIS A 640 -3.77 -8.53 -11.86
CA HIS A 640 -2.37 -8.24 -12.06
C HIS A 640 -1.59 -8.73 -10.83
N GLY A 641 -0.87 -9.84 -10.98
CA GLY A 641 0.06 -10.33 -9.96
C GLY A 641 1.38 -9.57 -10.02
N TRP A 642 1.90 -9.14 -8.87
CA TRP A 642 3.29 -8.73 -8.75
C TRP A 642 3.91 -9.28 -7.47
N VAL A 643 5.21 -9.50 -7.53
CA VAL A 643 6.02 -9.70 -6.34
C VAL A 643 7.18 -8.74 -6.42
N CYS A 644 7.43 -8.06 -5.30
CA CYS A 644 8.54 -7.14 -5.15
C CYS A 644 9.86 -7.91 -4.97
N SER A 645 10.32 -8.59 -6.01
CA SER A 645 11.72 -9.06 -6.13
C SER A 645 12.31 -8.80 -7.52
N GLY A 646 11.72 -7.83 -8.24
CA GLY A 646 12.35 -7.26 -9.43
C GLY A 646 11.46 -6.26 -10.14
N LEU A 647 11.54 -4.98 -9.76
CA LEU A 647 11.20 -3.89 -10.68
C LEU A 647 12.22 -3.94 -11.84
N ASN A 648 11.98 -4.79 -12.82
CA ASN A 648 12.62 -4.70 -14.12
C ASN A 648 12.01 -3.52 -14.88
N SER A 649 12.46 -2.32 -14.51
CA SER A 649 12.31 -1.12 -15.31
C SER A 649 13.59 -0.29 -15.14
N TYR A 650 14.54 -0.55 -16.02
CA TYR A 650 15.67 0.27 -16.45
C TYR A 650 15.91 1.58 -15.67
N ALA A 651 16.92 1.58 -14.81
CA ALA A 651 17.88 2.69 -14.63
C ALA A 651 19.03 2.25 -13.70
N VAL A 652 19.79 1.22 -14.07
CA VAL A 652 21.16 1.12 -13.57
C VAL A 652 21.96 2.16 -14.35
N VAL A 653 22.00 3.39 -13.83
CA VAL A 653 23.07 4.31 -14.19
C VAL A 653 24.31 3.77 -13.48
N THR A 654 25.04 2.90 -14.18
CA THR A 654 26.42 2.57 -13.81
C THR A 654 27.21 3.86 -13.92
N LEU A 655 27.41 4.56 -12.80
CA LEU A 655 28.42 5.61 -12.70
C LEU A 655 29.78 4.92 -12.76
N HIS A 656 30.26 4.64 -13.99
CA HIS A 656 31.67 4.41 -14.22
C HIS A 656 32.39 5.71 -13.91
N ARG A 657 32.98 5.77 -12.72
CA ARG A 657 33.98 6.77 -12.34
C ARG A 657 35.21 6.49 -13.20
N THR A 658 35.31 7.12 -14.36
CA THR A 658 36.59 7.22 -15.07
C THR A 658 37.53 8.00 -14.16
N ARG A 659 38.52 7.29 -13.63
CA ARG A 659 39.76 7.91 -13.16
C ARG A 659 40.44 8.45 -14.42
N ASP A 660 40.24 9.72 -14.72
CA ASP A 660 41.20 10.43 -15.55
C ASP A 660 42.41 10.74 -14.66
N SER A 661 43.45 9.92 -14.89
CA SER A 661 44.83 10.16 -14.50
C SER A 661 45.51 11.02 -15.56
N GLU A 662 46.32 11.98 -15.09
CA GLU A 662 47.36 12.72 -15.83
C GLU A 662 46.79 13.81 -16.78
N LEU A 663 47.14 15.09 -16.70
CA LEU A 663 48.42 15.76 -16.40
C LEU A 663 48.17 17.20 -15.95
#